data_AF-A0AAN6IAR6-F1
#
_entry.id   AF-A0AAN6IAR6-F1
#
_cell.length_a   1.000
_cell.length_b   1.000
_cell.length_c   1.000
_cell.angle_alpha   90.00
_cell.angle_beta   90.00
_cell.angle_gamma   90.00
#
_symmetry.space_group_name_H-M   'P 1'
#
loop_
_entity.id
_entity.type
_entity.pdbx_description
1 polymer ?
#
loop_
_entity_poly.entity_id
_entity_poly.type
_entity_poly.pdbx_seq_one_letter_code
_entity_poly.pdbx_strand_id
1 'polypeptide(L)'
;MFMIKNVSKYLFGDASKEVITEIPQGQLYLVRPLSPKGYSELIYKDAVASIRRTGQEFQYQLVVQRAYEEGEEELAEEDDPDGVDSLDKDEKTFLLDQSLHFRSEKRSGGETILAWRDLSGDPGDLYEFVCDSSVGEEKIQTFLLAAVDCQYERKHRTSAQTATDADLQEFYFDSEDAIPAAPSVSPPQEPQLTSKESAARMAKDVRSTPKKANVAKPRETESTQAPTAKTAPSSGEVLTKQHAELHLFDFPTSSFVIQDPSVTAVVTDLGNWRYWLQITSSDGKEWLGQEVVADINPVFNFEYLSAIFNHYTDDGSAYSWLLRFHDQATLENFQEGIMQALWEQLNEMKWSKVKEQDREYVFEAFNELTMDDVPEEQEEAEEEEEDEEDSEGGQRSEHYDTDESEDDVDLDNQDGNVNSQLAVGTKHDRSFVIRGSKIGVFKHLPNRHLEFTTNISKVETPKGKLFRPGKVMLHSEDQNMVLQDESNPNALYRMDLEYGKVVDEWKVHDDIPVTNFVPETKFAQQTAAQTFIGHSKNALFRIDPRVAGNKLVEDQLKQYVSKNDFSAAATTEKGHLAVASNKGDVRLFDRLGVNAKTHIPALGEAIIGLDVSADGRWLLATCRTYLLLIDTLQKEGKNEGKLGFERSFAKDSKPQPRRLALTPSHVAQFQHETGAPLSFTTAKFNASPENPETSIITSTGPFLVTWNLKKVLAGNKDPYQIKRYSAQVMADNFEFGSDKNVILALPNEVDMVSRRSFKKATRESIAGPAARKSGGALATPRRSGRQSHLREEIVNSPY
;
A
#
# COMPACT_ATOMS: atom_id res chain seq x y z
N MET A 1 -11.83 -37.30 -28.64
CA MET A 1 -11.78 -35.83 -28.72
C MET A 1 -13.20 -35.29 -28.89
N PHE A 2 -14.10 -35.55 -27.94
CA PHE A 2 -15.48 -35.03 -27.99
C PHE A 2 -15.98 -34.78 -26.56
N MET A 3 -15.86 -33.52 -26.13
CA MET A 3 -16.52 -32.93 -24.96
C MET A 3 -16.64 -31.40 -25.14
N ILE A 4 -16.92 -30.95 -26.38
CA ILE A 4 -16.75 -29.55 -26.80
C ILE A 4 -17.83 -28.63 -26.19
N LYS A 5 -19.06 -29.10 -26.04
CA LYS A 5 -20.21 -28.23 -25.70
C LYS A 5 -20.24 -27.68 -24.27
N ASN A 6 -19.61 -28.35 -23.30
CA ASN A 6 -19.60 -27.86 -21.93
C ASN A 6 -18.53 -26.78 -21.69
N VAL A 7 -17.44 -26.78 -22.47
CA VAL A 7 -16.32 -25.85 -22.26
C VAL A 7 -16.64 -24.46 -22.83
N SER A 8 -17.32 -24.38 -23.98
CA SER A 8 -17.71 -23.10 -24.61
C SER A 8 -18.62 -22.25 -23.71
N LYS A 9 -19.49 -22.86 -22.89
CA LYS A 9 -20.32 -22.12 -21.93
C LYS A 9 -19.50 -21.50 -20.79
N TYR A 10 -18.43 -22.15 -20.36
CA TYR A 10 -17.53 -21.63 -19.32
C TYR A 10 -16.57 -20.57 -19.87
N LEU A 11 -16.15 -20.68 -21.13
CA LEU A 11 -15.26 -19.72 -21.78
C LEU A 11 -15.98 -18.43 -22.20
N PHE A 12 -17.21 -18.52 -22.70
CA PHE A 12 -17.94 -17.38 -23.27
C PHE A 12 -19.11 -16.89 -22.39
N GLY A 13 -19.34 -17.48 -21.22
CA GLY A 13 -20.53 -17.25 -20.38
C GLY A 13 -20.61 -15.87 -19.72
N ASP A 14 -19.51 -15.13 -19.69
CA ASP A 14 -19.45 -13.76 -19.20
C ASP A 14 -19.02 -12.84 -20.34
N ALA A 15 -19.92 -11.97 -20.82
CA ALA A 15 -19.66 -11.05 -21.94
C ALA A 15 -18.77 -9.85 -21.55
N SER A 16 -18.49 -9.66 -20.25
CA SER A 16 -17.69 -8.54 -19.73
C SER A 16 -16.18 -8.79 -19.75
N LYS A 17 -15.74 -10.05 -19.84
CA LYS A 17 -14.31 -10.42 -19.90
C LYS A 17 -13.72 -10.18 -21.29
N GLU A 18 -12.65 -9.39 -21.36
CA GLU A 18 -11.91 -9.14 -22.61
C GLU A 18 -11.07 -10.36 -23.02
N VAL A 19 -10.33 -10.98 -22.09
CA VAL A 19 -9.54 -12.19 -22.37
C VAL A 19 -10.40 -13.45 -22.17
N ILE A 20 -10.53 -14.27 -23.21
CA ILE A 20 -11.26 -15.54 -23.20
C ILE A 20 -10.39 -16.65 -22.59
N THR A 21 -9.11 -16.71 -22.99
CA THR A 21 -8.13 -17.69 -22.51
C THR A 21 -6.72 -17.26 -22.91
N GLU A 22 -5.71 -17.81 -22.25
CA GLU A 22 -4.30 -17.46 -22.45
C GLU A 22 -3.35 -18.64 -22.21
N ILE A 23 -2.15 -18.54 -22.76
CA ILE A 23 -0.99 -19.40 -22.50
C ILE A 23 0.11 -18.50 -21.93
N PRO A 24 0.47 -18.67 -20.64
CA PRO A 24 1.22 -17.68 -19.87
C PRO A 24 2.72 -17.67 -20.18
N GLN A 25 3.25 -18.72 -20.82
CA GLN A 25 4.67 -18.83 -21.14
C GLN A 25 4.88 -19.60 -22.45
N GLY A 26 5.66 -19.00 -23.34
CA GLY A 26 6.11 -19.61 -24.58
C GLY A 26 7.03 -18.67 -25.34
N GLN A 27 7.40 -19.08 -26.55
CA GLN A 27 8.30 -18.33 -27.43
C GLN A 27 7.63 -18.10 -28.77
N LEU A 28 7.73 -16.89 -29.33
CA LEU A 28 7.18 -16.57 -30.64
C LEU A 28 8.27 -16.56 -31.69
N TYR A 29 8.07 -17.34 -32.76
CA TYR A 29 8.91 -17.36 -33.94
C TYR A 29 8.11 -16.94 -35.19
N LEU A 30 8.79 -16.32 -36.14
CA LEU A 30 8.31 -16.10 -37.50
C LEU A 30 9.11 -16.99 -38.45
N VAL A 31 8.43 -17.92 -39.11
CA VAL A 31 9.00 -18.87 -40.06
C VAL A 31 8.74 -18.36 -41.47
N ARG A 32 9.81 -18.19 -42.24
CA ARG A 32 9.77 -17.69 -43.62
C ARG A 32 10.46 -18.70 -44.57
N PRO A 33 9.74 -19.74 -45.04
CA PRO A 33 10.34 -20.84 -45.79
C PRO A 33 11.03 -20.43 -47.10
N LEU A 34 10.65 -19.28 -47.68
CA LEU A 34 11.15 -18.77 -48.96
C LEU A 34 12.16 -17.62 -48.80
N SER A 35 12.51 -17.22 -47.57
CA SER A 35 13.37 -16.06 -47.33
C SER A 35 14.87 -16.36 -47.55
N PRO A 36 15.60 -15.50 -48.27
CA PRO A 36 17.05 -15.62 -48.41
C PRO A 36 17.83 -15.20 -47.14
N LYS A 37 17.16 -14.59 -46.14
CA LYS A 37 17.81 -14.07 -44.91
C LYS A 37 17.82 -15.06 -43.73
N GLY A 38 17.14 -16.19 -43.84
CA GLY A 38 17.03 -17.18 -42.76
C GLY A 38 15.64 -17.81 -42.71
N TYR A 39 15.57 -19.05 -42.25
CA TYR A 39 14.36 -19.89 -42.31
C TYR A 39 13.38 -19.61 -41.16
N SER A 40 13.89 -19.22 -39.99
CA SER A 40 13.09 -18.91 -38.79
C SER A 40 13.75 -17.79 -38.00
N GLU A 41 12.96 -16.83 -37.54
CA GLU A 41 13.37 -15.68 -36.74
C GLU A 41 12.66 -15.76 -35.38
N LEU A 42 13.41 -15.74 -34.28
CA LEU A 42 12.82 -15.64 -32.93
C LEU A 42 12.39 -14.18 -32.71
N ILE A 43 11.09 -13.96 -32.56
CA ILE A 43 10.51 -12.63 -32.35
C ILE A 43 10.50 -12.32 -30.85
N TYR A 44 9.94 -13.22 -30.04
CA TYR A 44 9.91 -13.07 -28.58
C TYR A 44 10.45 -14.31 -27.90
N LYS A 45 11.50 -14.12 -27.09
CA LYS A 45 12.14 -15.19 -26.31
C LYS A 45 11.23 -15.69 -25.19
N ASP A 46 10.51 -14.78 -24.57
CA ASP A 46 9.55 -15.02 -23.50
C ASP A 46 8.27 -14.24 -23.86
N ALA A 47 7.14 -14.93 -23.97
CA ALA A 47 5.88 -14.35 -24.45
C ALA A 47 4.63 -15.03 -23.88
N VAL A 48 3.53 -14.27 -23.86
CA VAL A 48 2.18 -14.70 -23.50
C VAL A 48 1.31 -14.68 -24.74
N ALA A 49 0.58 -15.76 -25.02
CA ALA A 49 -0.43 -15.79 -26.09
C ALA A 49 -1.83 -15.74 -25.47
N SER A 50 -2.69 -14.83 -25.92
CA SER A 50 -4.05 -14.65 -25.40
C SER A 50 -5.08 -14.54 -26.52
N ILE A 51 -6.32 -14.96 -26.25
CA ILE A 51 -7.46 -14.76 -27.15
C ILE A 51 -8.36 -13.71 -26.52
N ARG A 52 -8.56 -12.58 -27.21
CA ARG A 52 -9.32 -11.42 -26.73
C ARG A 52 -10.59 -11.19 -27.54
N ARG A 53 -11.63 -10.69 -26.87
CA ARG A 53 -12.80 -10.09 -27.50
C ARG A 53 -12.44 -8.71 -28.02
N THR A 54 -13.05 -8.33 -29.13
CA THR A 54 -12.99 -6.93 -29.60
C THR A 54 -14.29 -6.22 -29.30
N GLY A 55 -14.34 -4.89 -29.47
CA GLY A 55 -15.58 -4.11 -29.36
C GLY A 55 -16.65 -4.43 -30.42
N GLN A 56 -16.42 -5.39 -31.32
CA GLN A 56 -17.39 -5.85 -32.31
C GLN A 56 -17.85 -7.28 -32.02
N GLU A 57 -19.16 -7.52 -32.07
CA GLU A 57 -19.73 -8.86 -31.88
C GLU A 57 -19.18 -9.87 -32.91
N PHE A 58 -18.85 -11.07 -32.43
CA PHE A 58 -18.26 -12.16 -33.22
C PHE A 58 -16.90 -11.81 -33.85
N GLN A 59 -16.17 -10.89 -33.23
CA GLN A 59 -14.82 -10.54 -33.65
C GLN A 59 -13.84 -10.68 -32.49
N TYR A 60 -12.82 -11.50 -32.72
CA TYR A 60 -11.86 -11.96 -31.72
C TYR A 60 -10.45 -11.83 -32.26
N GLN A 61 -9.49 -11.60 -31.37
CA GLN A 61 -8.09 -11.44 -31.71
C GLN A 61 -7.23 -12.44 -30.94
N LEU A 62 -6.25 -13.03 -31.62
CA LEU A 62 -5.11 -13.71 -31.03
C LEU A 62 -4.02 -12.67 -30.82
N VAL A 63 -3.59 -12.48 -29.59
CA VAL A 63 -2.60 -11.48 -29.20
C VAL A 63 -1.41 -12.19 -28.58
N VAL A 64 -0.20 -11.92 -29.09
CA VAL A 64 1.06 -12.40 -28.51
C VAL A 64 1.84 -11.20 -28.00
N GLN A 65 2.05 -11.15 -26.69
CA GLN A 65 2.80 -10.10 -26.01
C GLN A 65 4.13 -10.63 -25.51
N ARG A 66 5.19 -9.82 -25.64
CA ARG A 66 6.49 -10.11 -25.03
C ARG A 66 6.38 -10.04 -23.51
N ALA A 67 6.98 -11.00 -22.81
CA ALA A 67 7.14 -10.99 -21.36
C ALA A 67 8.54 -10.45 -21.00
N TYR A 68 8.62 -9.40 -20.21
CA TYR A 68 9.89 -8.80 -19.78
C TYR A 68 10.51 -9.59 -18.62
N GLU A 69 11.83 -9.82 -18.69
CA GLU A 69 12.63 -10.33 -17.57
C GLU A 69 13.07 -9.12 -16.71
N GLU A 70 13.10 -9.29 -15.39
CA GLU A 70 13.36 -8.23 -14.40
C GLU A 70 14.60 -7.37 -14.77
N GLY A 71 14.37 -6.12 -15.19
CA GLY A 71 15.42 -5.15 -15.54
C GLY A 71 15.68 -4.90 -17.04
N GLU A 72 14.93 -5.50 -17.97
CA GLU A 72 15.05 -5.19 -19.41
C GLU A 72 14.14 -4.04 -19.90
N GLU A 73 13.06 -3.70 -19.19
CA GLU A 73 12.15 -2.58 -19.56
C GLU A 73 12.87 -1.23 -19.58
N GLU A 74 13.83 -0.99 -18.68
CA GLU A 74 14.59 0.27 -18.59
C GLU A 74 15.52 0.53 -19.80
N LEU A 75 15.90 -0.50 -20.55
CA LEU A 75 16.85 -0.37 -21.67
C LEU A 75 16.18 -0.23 -23.04
N ALA A 76 14.91 -0.63 -23.17
CA ALA A 76 14.19 -0.57 -24.43
C ALA A 76 13.67 0.84 -24.75
N GLU A 77 13.39 1.64 -23.72
CA GLU A 77 12.88 3.02 -23.87
C GLU A 77 13.96 4.06 -24.23
N GLU A 78 15.25 3.75 -24.01
CA GLU A 78 16.36 4.70 -24.27
C GLU A 78 16.88 4.72 -25.72
N ASP A 79 16.52 3.75 -26.56
CA ASP A 79 17.21 3.51 -27.85
C ASP A 79 16.42 3.91 -29.12
N ASP A 80 15.26 4.58 -29.03
CA ASP A 80 14.47 4.96 -30.22
C ASP A 80 14.32 6.49 -30.43
N PRO A 81 15.15 7.12 -31.30
CA PRO A 81 15.16 8.57 -31.52
C PRO A 81 14.03 9.09 -32.44
N ASP A 82 13.17 8.22 -32.97
CA ASP A 82 12.06 8.60 -33.85
C ASP A 82 10.73 8.13 -33.25
N GLY A 83 10.11 8.98 -32.41
CA GLY A 83 8.87 8.71 -31.67
C GLY A 83 7.65 8.37 -32.53
N VAL A 84 7.54 7.11 -32.94
CA VAL A 84 6.36 6.48 -33.55
C VAL A 84 6.09 5.16 -32.79
N ASP A 85 5.03 5.17 -31.98
CA ASP A 85 4.39 4.04 -31.27
C ASP A 85 5.29 2.86 -30.85
N SER A 86 5.79 2.90 -29.60
CA SER A 86 6.47 1.76 -28.96
C SER A 86 5.52 0.58 -28.66
N LEU A 87 4.20 0.82 -28.65
CA LEU A 87 3.17 -0.20 -28.37
C LEU A 87 3.09 -1.31 -29.45
N ASP A 88 3.39 -0.99 -30.71
CA ASP A 88 3.32 -1.96 -31.83
C ASP A 88 4.55 -2.90 -31.91
N LYS A 89 5.60 -2.63 -31.12
CA LYS A 89 6.85 -3.41 -31.12
C LYS A 89 6.80 -4.63 -30.21
N ASP A 90 6.06 -4.58 -29.09
CA ASP A 90 6.02 -5.65 -28.08
C ASP A 90 4.73 -6.47 -28.08
N GLU A 91 3.75 -6.09 -28.91
CA GLU A 91 2.50 -6.82 -29.11
C GLU A 91 2.33 -7.21 -30.59
N LYS A 92 1.90 -8.46 -30.84
CA LYS A 92 1.45 -8.95 -32.15
C LYS A 92 0.01 -9.39 -32.09
N THR A 93 -0.84 -8.73 -32.86
CA THR A 93 -2.28 -8.95 -32.85
C THR A 93 -2.77 -9.49 -34.19
N PHE A 94 -3.51 -10.59 -34.14
CA PHE A 94 -4.02 -11.32 -35.30
C PHE A 94 -5.52 -11.52 -35.16
N LEU A 95 -6.28 -11.22 -36.21
CA LEU A 95 -7.72 -11.46 -36.21
C LEU A 95 -8.02 -12.96 -36.33
N LEU A 96 -8.75 -13.55 -35.38
CA LEU A 96 -9.10 -14.98 -35.40
C LEU A 96 -10.13 -15.29 -36.49
N ASP A 97 -9.62 -15.41 -37.70
CA ASP A 97 -10.36 -15.71 -38.92
C ASP A 97 -9.97 -17.09 -39.46
N GLN A 98 -10.87 -17.71 -40.24
CA GLN A 98 -10.60 -19.01 -40.87
C GLN A 98 -9.34 -18.95 -41.78
N SER A 99 -9.07 -17.78 -42.37
CA SER A 99 -7.88 -17.56 -43.20
C SER A 99 -6.55 -17.74 -42.48
N LEU A 100 -6.49 -17.59 -41.14
CA LEU A 100 -5.27 -17.83 -40.36
C LEU A 100 -4.79 -19.28 -40.39
N HIS A 101 -5.66 -20.25 -40.66
CA HIS A 101 -5.34 -21.69 -40.61
C HIS A 101 -4.62 -22.06 -39.29
N PHE A 102 -5.20 -21.61 -38.17
CA PHE A 102 -4.66 -21.86 -36.83
C PHE A 102 -4.62 -23.37 -36.54
N ARG A 103 -3.46 -23.88 -36.15
CA ARG A 103 -3.20 -25.32 -35.99
C ARG A 103 -2.26 -25.60 -34.84
N SER A 104 -2.28 -26.84 -34.34
CA SER A 104 -1.35 -27.31 -33.30
C SER A 104 -0.60 -28.56 -33.71
N GLU A 105 0.69 -28.64 -33.39
CA GLU A 105 1.50 -29.84 -33.56
C GLU A 105 2.28 -30.15 -32.27
N LYS A 106 2.36 -31.44 -31.91
CA LYS A 106 3.18 -31.90 -30.78
C LYS A 106 4.48 -32.48 -31.33
N ARG A 107 5.62 -31.83 -31.05
CA ARG A 107 6.94 -32.30 -31.52
C ARG A 107 7.38 -33.54 -30.73
N SER A 108 8.30 -34.31 -31.32
CA SER A 108 8.87 -35.54 -30.72
C SER A 108 9.59 -35.33 -29.37
N GLY A 109 9.92 -34.08 -29.02
CA GLY A 109 10.49 -33.68 -27.73
C GLY A 109 9.47 -33.42 -26.61
N GLY A 110 8.16 -33.49 -26.89
CA GLY A 110 7.09 -33.26 -25.90
C GLY A 110 6.52 -31.84 -25.88
N GLU A 111 7.13 -30.90 -26.59
CA GLU A 111 6.67 -29.52 -26.76
C GLU A 111 5.43 -29.45 -27.68
N THR A 112 4.49 -28.57 -27.33
CA THR A 112 3.30 -28.30 -28.16
C THR A 112 3.45 -26.94 -28.82
N ILE A 113 3.18 -26.89 -30.12
CA ILE A 113 3.38 -25.71 -30.96
C ILE A 113 2.05 -25.29 -31.55
N LEU A 114 1.76 -24.00 -31.44
CA LEU A 114 0.61 -23.37 -32.08
C LEU A 114 1.11 -22.57 -33.27
N ALA A 115 0.53 -22.77 -34.45
CA ALA A 115 0.98 -22.10 -35.66
C ALA A 115 -0.18 -21.51 -36.46
N TRP A 116 0.06 -20.37 -37.10
CA TRP A 116 -0.90 -19.70 -37.99
C TRP A 116 -0.19 -18.95 -39.11
N ARG A 117 -0.89 -18.74 -40.23
CA ARG A 117 -0.36 -18.02 -41.39
C ARG A 117 -0.19 -16.54 -41.09
N ASP A 118 0.90 -15.97 -41.56
CA ASP A 118 1.05 -14.51 -41.61
C ASP A 118 0.30 -13.98 -42.83
N LEU A 119 -0.85 -13.34 -42.60
CA LEU A 119 -1.66 -12.75 -43.67
C LEU A 119 -1.11 -11.42 -44.19
N SER A 120 -0.12 -10.84 -43.50
CA SER A 120 0.55 -9.59 -43.86
C SER A 120 1.92 -9.80 -44.51
N GLY A 121 2.48 -11.02 -44.40
CA GLY A 121 3.79 -11.41 -44.92
C GLY A 121 3.78 -12.01 -46.32
N ASP A 122 4.90 -12.63 -46.71
CA ASP A 122 5.05 -13.28 -48.02
C ASP A 122 4.26 -14.61 -48.06
N PRO A 123 3.82 -15.07 -49.25
CA PRO A 123 3.10 -16.35 -49.37
C PRO A 123 3.92 -17.53 -48.83
N GLY A 124 3.44 -18.13 -47.73
CA GLY A 124 4.10 -19.24 -47.05
C GLY A 124 4.69 -18.89 -45.68
N ASP A 125 4.71 -17.60 -45.32
CA ASP A 125 5.13 -17.15 -43.98
C ASP A 125 4.10 -17.56 -42.91
N LEU A 126 4.60 -17.98 -41.76
CA LEU A 126 3.78 -18.40 -40.63
C LEU A 126 4.43 -18.06 -39.30
N TYR A 127 3.62 -17.83 -38.28
CA TYR A 127 4.06 -17.69 -36.90
C TYR A 127 4.00 -19.05 -36.20
N GLU A 128 4.99 -19.34 -35.35
CA GLU A 128 5.00 -20.47 -34.43
C GLU A 128 5.12 -19.96 -32.99
N PHE A 129 4.15 -20.29 -32.15
CA PHE A 129 4.22 -20.12 -30.72
C PHE A 129 4.54 -21.46 -30.05
N VAL A 130 5.74 -21.58 -29.49
CA VAL A 130 6.21 -22.79 -28.80
C VAL A 130 5.83 -22.68 -27.34
N CYS A 131 4.88 -23.49 -26.89
CA CYS A 131 4.45 -23.50 -25.48
C CYS A 131 5.55 -24.08 -24.58
N ASP A 132 5.80 -23.45 -23.44
CA ASP A 132 6.75 -23.97 -22.46
C ASP A 132 6.28 -25.31 -21.86
N SER A 133 7.23 -26.18 -21.50
CA SER A 133 6.96 -27.50 -20.91
C SER A 133 6.22 -27.46 -19.57
N SER A 134 6.23 -26.33 -18.87
CA SER A 134 5.49 -26.08 -17.63
C SER A 134 3.98 -25.87 -17.86
N VAL A 135 3.55 -25.57 -19.10
CA VAL A 135 2.14 -25.36 -19.43
C VAL A 135 1.43 -26.70 -19.54
N GLY A 136 0.41 -26.91 -18.70
CA GLY A 136 -0.39 -28.13 -18.70
C GLY A 136 -1.12 -28.36 -20.03
N GLU A 137 -1.14 -29.60 -20.53
CA GLU A 137 -1.77 -29.98 -21.81
C GLU A 137 -3.27 -29.66 -21.85
N GLU A 138 -3.96 -29.69 -20.70
CA GLU A 138 -5.37 -29.28 -20.59
C GLU A 138 -5.58 -27.80 -20.94
N LYS A 139 -4.68 -26.91 -20.50
CA LYS A 139 -4.78 -25.45 -20.77
C LYS A 139 -4.57 -25.16 -22.25
N ILE A 140 -3.66 -25.88 -22.90
CA ILE A 140 -3.42 -25.77 -24.36
C ILE A 140 -4.62 -26.27 -25.15
N GLN A 141 -5.26 -27.37 -24.73
CA GLN A 141 -6.47 -27.87 -25.36
C GLN A 141 -7.65 -26.89 -25.20
N THR A 142 -7.80 -26.26 -24.03
CA THR A 142 -8.79 -25.19 -23.83
C THR A 142 -8.53 -24.00 -24.74
N PHE A 143 -7.27 -23.61 -24.93
CA PHE A 143 -6.88 -22.52 -25.82
C PHE A 143 -7.24 -22.81 -27.30
N LEU A 144 -6.98 -24.03 -27.76
CA LEU A 144 -7.33 -24.49 -29.11
C LEU A 144 -8.84 -24.51 -29.35
N LEU A 145 -9.62 -25.01 -28.38
CA LEU A 145 -11.08 -25.02 -28.46
C LEU A 145 -11.65 -23.60 -28.54
N ALA A 146 -11.10 -22.67 -27.75
CA ALA A 146 -11.51 -21.27 -27.80
C ALA A 146 -11.22 -20.62 -29.16
N ALA A 147 -10.06 -20.90 -29.76
CA ALA A 147 -9.71 -20.40 -31.10
C ALA A 147 -10.70 -20.89 -32.17
N VAL A 148 -11.07 -22.17 -32.14
CA VAL A 148 -12.04 -22.78 -33.05
C VAL A 148 -13.43 -22.16 -32.87
N ASP A 149 -13.89 -22.01 -31.63
CA ASP A 149 -15.18 -21.37 -31.33
C ASP A 149 -15.21 -19.92 -31.85
N CYS A 150 -14.14 -19.15 -31.62
CA CYS A 150 -13.99 -17.78 -32.13
C CYS A 150 -14.06 -17.70 -33.66
N GLN A 151 -13.39 -18.61 -34.37
CA GLN A 151 -13.41 -18.66 -35.83
C GLN A 151 -14.80 -19.04 -36.38
N TYR A 152 -15.49 -19.98 -35.73
CA TYR A 152 -16.87 -20.35 -36.07
C TYR A 152 -17.83 -19.16 -35.89
N GLU A 153 -17.78 -18.51 -34.72
CA GLU A 153 -18.64 -17.38 -34.42
C GLU A 153 -18.45 -16.24 -35.41
N ARG A 154 -17.21 -15.95 -35.78
CA ARG A 154 -16.87 -14.93 -36.76
C ARG A 154 -17.43 -15.23 -38.15
N LYS A 155 -17.26 -16.47 -38.62
CA LYS A 155 -17.70 -16.88 -39.96
C LYS A 155 -19.22 -16.89 -40.10
N HIS A 156 -19.91 -17.46 -39.11
CA HIS A 156 -21.35 -17.69 -39.16
C HIS A 156 -22.17 -16.56 -38.53
N ARG A 157 -21.52 -15.63 -37.80
CA ARG A 157 -22.17 -14.53 -37.05
C ARG A 157 -23.25 -15.04 -36.11
N THR A 158 -22.97 -16.18 -35.48
CA THR A 158 -23.86 -16.89 -34.55
C THR A 158 -23.03 -17.57 -33.47
N SER A 159 -23.55 -17.70 -32.26
CA SER A 159 -22.78 -18.27 -31.14
C SER A 159 -22.34 -19.72 -31.39
N ALA A 160 -21.12 -20.07 -30.98
CA ALA A 160 -20.55 -21.41 -31.07
C ALA A 160 -21.34 -22.44 -30.24
N GLN A 161 -22.16 -21.98 -29.29
CA GLN A 161 -23.04 -22.85 -28.48
C GLN A 161 -24.08 -23.61 -29.33
N THR A 162 -24.46 -23.07 -30.49
CA THR A 162 -25.41 -23.73 -31.40
C THR A 162 -24.74 -24.56 -32.49
N ALA A 163 -23.40 -24.55 -32.57
CA ALA A 163 -22.64 -25.30 -33.55
C ALA A 163 -22.80 -26.82 -33.36
N THR A 164 -22.83 -27.55 -34.48
CA THR A 164 -22.65 -29.01 -34.47
C THR A 164 -21.17 -29.35 -34.55
N ASP A 165 -20.81 -30.55 -34.10
CA ASP A 165 -19.43 -31.05 -34.18
C ASP A 165 -18.92 -31.07 -35.64
N ALA A 166 -19.81 -31.22 -36.61
CA ALA A 166 -19.48 -31.15 -38.04
C ALA A 166 -19.17 -29.72 -38.51
N ASP A 167 -19.81 -28.71 -37.90
CA ASP A 167 -19.57 -27.30 -38.24
C ASP A 167 -18.24 -26.81 -37.66
N LEU A 168 -17.86 -27.28 -36.47
CA LEU A 168 -16.56 -26.95 -35.86
C LEU A 168 -15.40 -27.67 -36.54
N GLN A 169 -15.65 -28.83 -37.18
CA GLN A 169 -14.64 -29.58 -37.92
C GLN A 169 -14.02 -28.78 -39.08
N GLU A 170 -14.73 -27.78 -39.61
CA GLU A 170 -14.24 -26.91 -40.70
C GLU A 170 -13.08 -25.98 -40.30
N PHE A 171 -12.80 -25.87 -38.99
CA PHE A 171 -11.75 -25.02 -38.42
C PHE A 171 -10.58 -25.82 -37.86
N TYR A 172 -10.57 -27.14 -38.05
CA TYR A 172 -9.41 -27.99 -37.72
C TYR A 172 -8.56 -28.23 -38.98
N PHE A 173 -7.38 -27.62 -39.03
CA PHE A 173 -6.49 -27.61 -40.21
C PHE A 173 -5.34 -28.61 -40.12
N ASP A 174 -5.58 -29.81 -39.56
CA ASP A 174 -4.55 -30.84 -39.31
C ASP A 174 -3.87 -31.40 -40.58
N SER A 175 -4.42 -31.18 -41.78
CA SER A 175 -4.14 -32.07 -42.92
C SER A 175 -3.51 -31.47 -44.18
N GLU A 176 -3.00 -30.23 -44.22
CA GLU A 176 -2.53 -29.69 -45.51
C GLU A 176 -1.06 -29.27 -45.68
N ASP A 177 -0.23 -29.05 -44.66
CA ASP A 177 1.24 -28.89 -44.87
C ASP A 177 2.01 -29.10 -43.55
N ALA A 178 3.09 -29.89 -43.56
CA ALA A 178 3.95 -30.09 -42.39
C ALA A 178 4.54 -28.74 -41.91
N ILE A 179 4.47 -28.47 -40.60
CA ILE A 179 5.02 -27.22 -40.05
C ILE A 179 6.55 -27.26 -40.21
N PRO A 180 7.16 -26.30 -40.93
CA PRO A 180 8.59 -26.32 -41.22
C PRO A 180 9.40 -25.98 -39.95
N ALA A 181 10.05 -26.97 -39.31
CA ALA A 181 10.66 -26.81 -37.98
C ALA A 181 11.85 -25.82 -37.91
N ALA A 182 11.80 -24.88 -36.95
CA ALA A 182 12.96 -24.09 -36.52
C ALA A 182 14.01 -24.97 -35.79
N PRO A 183 15.33 -24.82 -36.06
CA PRO A 183 16.36 -25.66 -35.44
C PRO A 183 16.58 -25.28 -33.96
N SER A 184 16.38 -26.25 -33.05
CA SER A 184 16.67 -26.07 -31.62
C SER A 184 18.18 -26.08 -31.36
N VAL A 185 18.67 -25.09 -30.60
CA VAL A 185 20.05 -25.07 -30.11
C VAL A 185 20.09 -25.75 -28.74
N SER A 186 20.56 -27.00 -28.70
CA SER A 186 20.88 -27.71 -27.45
C SER A 186 22.32 -27.40 -27.00
N PRO A 187 22.61 -27.20 -25.70
CA PRO A 187 23.98 -27.24 -25.16
C PRO A 187 24.55 -28.68 -25.13
N PRO A 188 25.89 -28.85 -25.00
CA PRO A 188 26.58 -30.09 -25.34
C PRO A 188 26.34 -31.30 -24.41
N GLN A 189 26.39 -32.47 -25.04
CA GLN A 189 26.12 -33.82 -24.53
C GLN A 189 27.33 -34.44 -23.79
N GLU A 190 27.09 -35.12 -22.65
CA GLU A 190 27.86 -36.27 -22.17
C GLU A 190 26.91 -37.36 -21.59
N PRO A 191 27.28 -38.65 -21.60
CA PRO A 191 26.47 -39.71 -22.22
C PRO A 191 25.47 -40.45 -21.32
N GLN A 192 24.35 -40.86 -21.94
CA GLN A 192 23.31 -41.72 -21.35
C GLN A 192 23.69 -43.21 -21.33
N LEU A 193 23.25 -43.90 -20.26
CA LEU A 193 22.91 -45.33 -20.27
C LEU A 193 21.40 -45.48 -20.12
N THR A 194 20.87 -46.49 -20.80
CA THR A 194 19.55 -46.52 -21.42
C THR A 194 18.42 -47.05 -20.53
N SER A 195 17.22 -46.57 -20.85
CA SER A 195 15.92 -47.04 -20.37
C SER A 195 15.60 -48.43 -20.90
N LYS A 196 15.93 -49.48 -20.12
CA LYS A 196 15.30 -50.79 -20.33
C LYS A 196 15.31 -51.70 -19.10
N GLU A 197 14.97 -51.20 -17.91
CA GLU A 197 14.65 -52.11 -16.80
C GLU A 197 13.77 -51.56 -15.65
N SER A 198 13.08 -50.42 -15.80
CA SER A 198 12.32 -49.82 -14.69
C SER A 198 10.80 -49.86 -14.82
N ALA A 199 10.26 -50.24 -15.98
CA ALA A 199 8.81 -50.35 -16.20
C ALA A 199 8.21 -51.74 -15.88
N ALA A 200 9.02 -52.72 -15.47
CA ALA A 200 8.58 -54.10 -15.25
C ALA A 200 8.50 -54.55 -13.77
N ARG A 201 8.66 -53.64 -12.79
CA ARG A 201 8.67 -54.02 -11.37
C ARG A 201 7.74 -53.22 -10.44
N MET A 202 6.82 -52.42 -10.97
CA MET A 202 5.71 -51.84 -10.19
C MET A 202 4.44 -52.71 -10.19
N ALA A 203 4.60 -54.03 -10.05
CA ALA A 203 3.45 -54.94 -9.91
C ALA A 203 3.81 -56.27 -9.22
N LYS A 204 4.40 -56.22 -8.02
CA LYS A 204 4.20 -57.20 -6.91
C LYS A 204 5.25 -57.01 -5.82
N ASP A 205 4.78 -56.63 -4.64
CA ASP A 205 5.07 -57.25 -3.33
C ASP A 205 4.98 -56.25 -2.19
N VAL A 206 3.76 -56.20 -1.65
CA VAL A 206 3.45 -56.09 -0.24
C VAL A 206 4.33 -57.03 0.59
N ARG A 207 5.27 -56.50 1.40
CA ARG A 207 5.48 -56.86 2.83
C ARG A 207 6.84 -56.39 3.41
N SER A 208 6.73 -55.81 4.60
CA SER A 208 7.66 -55.87 5.76
C SER A 208 9.12 -55.40 5.62
N THR A 209 9.39 -54.24 6.24
CA THR A 209 10.41 -53.90 7.28
C THR A 209 11.56 -54.89 7.62
N PRO A 210 12.68 -54.49 8.30
CA PRO A 210 13.25 -53.15 8.65
C PRO A 210 14.82 -53.02 8.58
N LYS A 211 15.33 -51.79 8.87
CA LYS A 211 16.59 -51.40 9.60
C LYS A 211 17.71 -50.62 8.84
N LYS A 212 17.93 -49.38 9.35
CA LYS A 212 19.18 -48.62 9.71
C LYS A 212 20.31 -48.53 8.65
N ALA A 213 20.98 -47.40 8.36
CA ALA A 213 21.36 -46.23 9.16
C ALA A 213 21.83 -45.06 8.26
N ASN A 214 21.56 -43.82 8.72
CA ASN A 214 22.28 -42.53 8.64
C ASN A 214 23.17 -42.15 7.43
N VAL A 215 23.30 -40.90 6.95
CA VAL A 215 22.62 -39.58 7.01
C VAL A 215 23.37 -38.74 5.95
N ALA A 216 22.66 -37.96 5.12
CA ALA A 216 22.95 -36.55 4.81
C ALA A 216 21.81 -35.98 3.94
N LYS A 217 20.99 -35.07 4.53
CA LYS A 217 19.83 -34.40 3.91
C LYS A 217 20.27 -33.19 3.06
N PRO A 218 19.59 -32.90 1.92
CA PRO A 218 19.41 -31.54 1.39
C PRO A 218 18.33 -30.79 2.18
N ARG A 219 18.46 -29.46 2.26
CA ARG A 219 17.65 -28.55 3.11
C ARG A 219 16.27 -28.30 2.48
N GLU A 220 15.21 -28.58 3.23
CA GLU A 220 13.80 -28.32 2.91
C GLU A 220 13.45 -26.85 3.23
N THR A 221 12.74 -26.13 2.36
CA THR A 221 12.05 -24.87 2.69
C THR A 221 10.76 -25.24 3.44
N GLU A 222 10.70 -24.96 4.74
CA GLU A 222 9.58 -25.35 5.61
C GLU A 222 8.36 -24.43 5.42
N SER A 223 7.17 -25.01 5.29
CA SER A 223 5.87 -24.32 5.31
C SER A 223 5.61 -23.63 6.65
N THR A 224 4.83 -22.54 6.65
CA THR A 224 4.48 -21.80 7.87
C THR A 224 3.73 -22.70 8.84
N GLN A 225 4.33 -23.01 9.99
CA GLN A 225 3.70 -23.84 11.01
C GLN A 225 2.81 -22.99 11.91
N ALA A 226 1.61 -23.51 12.21
CA ALA A 226 0.68 -22.87 13.12
C ALA A 226 1.30 -22.72 14.52
N PRO A 227 1.21 -21.54 15.15
CA PRO A 227 1.68 -21.33 16.51
C PRO A 227 0.90 -22.17 17.54
N THR A 228 1.53 -22.44 18.69
CA THR A 228 0.85 -23.10 19.82
C THR A 228 -0.20 -22.19 20.43
N ALA A 229 -1.45 -22.67 20.51
CA ALA A 229 -2.55 -21.94 21.12
C ALA A 229 -2.30 -21.68 22.62
N LYS A 230 -2.66 -20.48 23.09
CA LYS A 230 -2.75 -20.19 24.52
C LYS A 230 -4.06 -20.79 25.05
N THR A 231 -4.00 -21.39 26.22
CA THR A 231 -5.19 -21.97 26.87
C THR A 231 -6.12 -20.86 27.35
N ALA A 232 -7.41 -20.99 27.05
CA ALA A 232 -8.42 -20.02 27.44
C ALA A 232 -8.51 -19.88 28.98
N PRO A 233 -8.66 -18.65 29.52
CA PRO A 233 -8.97 -18.45 30.93
C PRO A 233 -10.36 -19.05 31.27
N SER A 234 -10.46 -19.69 32.43
CA SER A 234 -11.59 -20.58 32.79
C SER A 234 -12.93 -19.90 33.12
N SER A 235 -13.03 -18.57 33.03
CA SER A 235 -14.24 -17.84 33.41
C SER A 235 -14.43 -16.57 32.60
N GLY A 236 -15.63 -16.40 32.01
CA GLY A 236 -16.03 -15.17 31.35
C GLY A 236 -17.41 -15.28 30.70
N GLU A 237 -18.01 -14.14 30.36
CA GLU A 237 -19.29 -14.05 29.66
C GLU A 237 -19.04 -14.19 28.15
N VAL A 238 -19.77 -15.09 27.47
CA VAL A 238 -19.60 -15.29 26.03
C VAL A 238 -20.34 -14.18 25.27
N LEU A 239 -19.60 -13.39 24.51
CA LEU A 239 -20.16 -12.34 23.64
C LEU A 239 -20.70 -12.93 22.34
N THR A 240 -19.92 -13.79 21.69
CA THR A 240 -20.35 -14.50 20.48
C THR A 240 -19.69 -15.88 20.38
N LYS A 241 -20.38 -16.82 19.74
CA LYS A 241 -19.92 -18.18 19.49
C LYS A 241 -20.42 -18.63 18.13
N GLN A 242 -19.51 -18.83 17.17
CA GLN A 242 -19.84 -19.15 15.79
C GLN A 242 -19.00 -20.32 15.26
N HIS A 243 -19.53 -21.01 14.25
CA HIS A 243 -18.86 -22.11 13.54
C HIS A 243 -18.29 -21.62 12.21
N ALA A 244 -17.07 -22.04 11.89
CA ALA A 244 -16.33 -21.59 10.71
C ALA A 244 -15.27 -22.61 10.27
N GLU A 245 -14.70 -22.41 9.09
CA GLU A 245 -13.46 -23.07 8.63
C GLU A 245 -12.26 -22.19 9.00
N LEU A 246 -11.12 -22.80 9.32
CA LEU A 246 -9.90 -22.10 9.73
C LEU A 246 -8.79 -22.25 8.69
N HIS A 247 -8.24 -21.13 8.26
CA HIS A 247 -7.14 -21.05 7.32
C HIS A 247 -6.00 -20.21 7.91
N LEU A 248 -4.76 -20.55 7.57
CA LEU A 248 -3.54 -19.84 7.99
C LEU A 248 -2.84 -19.27 6.75
N PHE A 249 -2.40 -18.03 6.82
CA PHE A 249 -1.58 -17.43 5.78
C PHE A 249 -0.18 -18.05 5.75
N ASP A 250 0.22 -18.57 4.59
CA ASP A 250 1.56 -19.12 4.38
C ASP A 250 2.46 -18.07 3.72
N PHE A 251 3.52 -17.64 4.42
CA PHE A 251 4.45 -16.62 3.92
C PHE A 251 5.19 -17.03 2.63
N PRO A 252 5.64 -18.30 2.48
CA PRO A 252 6.25 -18.77 1.24
C PRO A 252 5.34 -18.72 0.02
N THR A 253 4.06 -19.07 0.14
CA THR A 253 3.13 -19.10 -1.02
C THR A 253 2.25 -17.86 -1.14
N SER A 254 2.30 -16.94 -0.18
CA SER A 254 1.46 -15.74 -0.11
C SER A 254 -0.04 -16.05 -0.20
N SER A 255 -0.48 -17.17 0.38
CA SER A 255 -1.86 -17.66 0.26
C SER A 255 -2.40 -18.24 1.56
N PHE A 256 -3.71 -18.18 1.76
CA PHE A 256 -4.37 -18.84 2.91
C PHE A 256 -4.56 -20.34 2.68
N VAL A 257 -3.91 -21.15 3.50
CA VAL A 257 -3.98 -22.62 3.47
C VAL A 257 -4.90 -23.12 4.58
N ILE A 258 -5.87 -23.97 4.23
CA ILE A 258 -6.80 -24.56 5.19
C ILE A 258 -6.04 -25.39 6.24
N GLN A 259 -6.37 -25.15 7.51
CA GLN A 259 -5.81 -25.88 8.65
C GLN A 259 -6.83 -26.84 9.27
N ASP A 260 -8.09 -26.40 9.33
CA ASP A 260 -9.18 -27.19 9.90
C ASP A 260 -10.52 -26.81 9.24
N PRO A 261 -11.27 -27.76 8.67
CA PRO A 261 -12.55 -27.50 8.01
C PRO A 261 -13.70 -27.22 9.00
N SER A 262 -13.53 -27.44 10.31
CA SER A 262 -14.60 -27.19 11.28
C SER A 262 -14.07 -26.78 12.65
N VAL A 263 -14.12 -25.47 12.90
CA VAL A 263 -13.76 -24.84 14.16
C VAL A 263 -14.95 -24.10 14.77
N THR A 264 -14.85 -23.85 16.07
CA THR A 264 -15.73 -22.99 16.84
C THR A 264 -14.92 -21.80 17.33
N ALA A 265 -15.28 -20.60 16.88
CA ALA A 265 -14.71 -19.34 17.34
C ALA A 265 -15.58 -18.75 18.46
N VAL A 266 -14.98 -18.41 19.59
CA VAL A 266 -15.66 -17.89 20.77
C VAL A 266 -14.98 -16.62 21.25
N VAL A 267 -15.73 -15.53 21.38
CA VAL A 267 -15.26 -14.29 22.01
C VAL A 267 -15.85 -14.21 23.41
N THR A 268 -14.98 -14.02 24.41
CA THR A 268 -15.34 -14.05 25.83
C THR A 268 -14.87 -12.79 26.55
N ASP A 269 -15.72 -12.20 27.39
CA ASP A 269 -15.38 -11.14 28.34
C ASP A 269 -14.84 -11.75 29.64
N LEU A 270 -13.57 -11.47 29.95
CA LEU A 270 -12.88 -11.93 31.15
C LEU A 270 -13.00 -10.95 32.32
N GLY A 271 -13.66 -9.81 32.13
CA GLY A 271 -13.69 -8.68 33.05
C GLY A 271 -12.43 -7.82 32.97
N ASN A 272 -12.44 -6.69 33.70
CA ASN A 272 -11.34 -5.70 33.72
C ASN A 272 -10.90 -5.23 32.32
N TRP A 273 -11.85 -5.09 31.39
CA TRP A 273 -11.61 -4.67 29.99
C TRP A 273 -10.74 -5.64 29.18
N ARG A 274 -10.62 -6.89 29.62
CA ARG A 274 -9.91 -7.96 28.90
C ARG A 274 -10.91 -8.87 28.21
N TYR A 275 -10.74 -9.02 26.91
CA TYR A 275 -11.56 -9.90 26.08
C TYR A 275 -10.66 -10.92 25.40
N TRP A 276 -11.21 -12.08 25.09
CA TRP A 276 -10.45 -13.23 24.61
C TRP A 276 -11.12 -13.87 23.41
N LEU A 277 -10.37 -14.10 22.34
CA LEU A 277 -10.77 -14.89 21.19
C LEU A 277 -10.14 -16.28 21.30
N GLN A 278 -10.98 -17.30 21.37
CA GLN A 278 -10.56 -18.70 21.36
C GLN A 278 -11.10 -19.39 20.11
N ILE A 279 -10.26 -20.17 19.42
CA ILE A 279 -10.64 -21.01 18.29
C ILE A 279 -10.30 -22.45 18.61
N THR A 280 -11.33 -23.29 18.64
CA THR A 280 -11.21 -24.72 18.95
C THR A 280 -11.77 -25.57 17.83
N SER A 281 -11.04 -26.61 17.44
CA SER A 281 -11.52 -27.65 16.55
C SER A 281 -12.70 -28.41 17.15
N SER A 282 -13.54 -28.98 16.30
CA SER A 282 -14.57 -29.95 16.69
C SER A 282 -14.01 -31.16 17.46
N ASP A 283 -12.75 -31.55 17.21
CA ASP A 283 -12.06 -32.65 17.90
C ASP A 283 -11.46 -32.25 19.26
N GLY A 284 -11.68 -31.02 19.71
CA GLY A 284 -11.18 -30.49 20.99
C GLY A 284 -9.74 -29.97 20.96
N LYS A 285 -9.10 -29.93 19.79
CA LYS A 285 -7.79 -29.27 19.61
C LYS A 285 -7.95 -27.75 19.68
N GLU A 286 -7.18 -27.09 20.53
CA GLU A 286 -7.09 -25.63 20.57
C GLU A 286 -6.14 -25.14 19.46
N TRP A 287 -6.64 -24.31 18.54
CA TRP A 287 -5.85 -23.76 17.43
C TRP A 287 -5.31 -22.37 17.75
N LEU A 288 -6.12 -21.54 18.41
CA LEU A 288 -5.79 -20.15 18.68
C LEU A 288 -6.41 -19.72 20.01
N GLY A 289 -5.64 -18.96 20.78
CA GLY A 289 -6.13 -18.24 21.95
C GLY A 289 -5.37 -16.93 22.07
N GLN A 290 -6.08 -15.80 21.97
CA GLN A 290 -5.46 -14.48 22.13
C GLN A 290 -6.39 -13.45 22.75
N GLU A 291 -5.78 -12.41 23.30
CA GLU A 291 -6.52 -11.23 23.75
C GLU A 291 -7.03 -10.45 22.53
N VAL A 292 -8.24 -9.92 22.67
CA VAL A 292 -8.82 -9.02 21.67
C VAL A 292 -8.33 -7.60 21.98
N VAL A 293 -7.31 -7.18 21.24
CA VAL A 293 -6.68 -5.85 21.33
C VAL A 293 -6.60 -5.23 19.94
N ALA A 294 -6.36 -3.92 19.86
CA ALA A 294 -6.29 -3.16 18.60
C ALA A 294 -5.47 -3.84 17.49
N ASP A 295 -4.35 -4.46 17.85
CA ASP A 295 -3.42 -5.09 16.90
C ASP A 295 -4.02 -6.32 16.18
N ILE A 296 -5.15 -6.88 16.66
CA ILE A 296 -5.85 -8.00 16.00
C ILE A 296 -6.29 -7.63 14.57
N ASN A 297 -6.49 -6.33 14.29
CA ASN A 297 -6.79 -5.74 12.98
C ASN A 297 -7.72 -6.62 12.10
N PRO A 298 -8.99 -6.82 12.51
CA PRO A 298 -9.88 -7.72 11.80
C PRO A 298 -10.44 -7.03 10.54
N VAL A 299 -10.48 -7.76 9.44
CA VAL A 299 -11.07 -7.35 8.16
C VAL A 299 -12.12 -8.38 7.77
N PHE A 300 -13.34 -7.92 7.49
CA PHE A 300 -14.45 -8.77 7.09
C PHE A 300 -14.72 -8.60 5.60
N ASN A 301 -14.95 -9.71 4.91
CA ASN A 301 -15.38 -9.73 3.53
C ASN A 301 -16.69 -10.54 3.45
N PHE A 302 -17.77 -9.86 3.13
CA PHE A 302 -19.12 -10.43 3.06
C PHE A 302 -19.36 -11.23 1.78
N GLU A 303 -18.62 -10.95 0.69
CA GLU A 303 -18.71 -11.70 -0.57
C GLU A 303 -18.22 -13.16 -0.40
N TYR A 304 -17.06 -13.33 0.23
CA TYR A 304 -16.45 -14.63 0.51
C TYR A 304 -16.82 -15.19 1.88
N LEU A 305 -17.66 -14.47 2.64
CA LEU A 305 -18.09 -14.81 4.00
C LEU A 305 -16.90 -15.11 4.90
N SER A 306 -15.91 -14.23 4.93
CA SER A 306 -14.65 -14.46 5.63
C SER A 306 -14.24 -13.31 6.55
N ALA A 307 -13.56 -13.66 7.65
CA ALA A 307 -12.95 -12.72 8.57
C ALA A 307 -11.45 -13.01 8.66
N ILE A 308 -10.61 -12.04 8.32
CA ILE A 308 -9.16 -12.13 8.38
C ILE A 308 -8.68 -11.31 9.56
N PHE A 309 -7.79 -11.84 10.38
CA PHE A 309 -7.23 -11.14 11.53
C PHE A 309 -5.82 -11.62 11.86
N ASN A 310 -5.10 -10.81 12.63
CA ASN A 310 -3.73 -11.11 13.05
C ASN A 310 -3.67 -11.74 14.44
N HIS A 311 -2.64 -12.56 14.62
CA HIS A 311 -2.31 -13.23 15.86
C HIS A 311 -0.84 -13.06 16.18
N TYR A 312 -0.55 -12.74 17.44
CA TYR A 312 0.81 -12.50 17.91
C TYR A 312 1.21 -13.51 18.97
N THR A 313 2.34 -14.18 18.74
CA THR A 313 2.98 -15.09 19.70
C THR A 313 3.87 -14.33 20.69
N ASP A 314 4.25 -14.99 21.79
CA ASP A 314 5.05 -14.37 22.86
C ASP A 314 6.47 -13.95 22.42
N ASP A 315 6.95 -14.49 21.31
CA ASP A 315 8.20 -14.10 20.65
C ASP A 315 8.05 -12.86 19.76
N GLY A 316 6.85 -12.30 19.64
CA GLY A 316 6.55 -11.14 18.80
C GLY A 316 6.27 -11.48 17.33
N SER A 317 6.24 -12.76 16.94
CA SER A 317 5.90 -13.16 15.57
C SER A 317 4.40 -12.93 15.29
N ALA A 318 4.10 -12.40 14.12
CA ALA A 318 2.74 -12.15 13.66
C ALA A 318 2.29 -13.22 12.66
N TYR A 319 1.04 -13.66 12.74
CA TYR A 319 0.42 -14.63 11.84
C TYR A 319 -0.96 -14.13 11.43
N SER A 320 -1.31 -14.24 10.15
CA SER A 320 -2.66 -13.92 9.68
C SER A 320 -3.51 -15.17 9.56
N TRP A 321 -4.67 -15.17 10.20
CA TRP A 321 -5.66 -16.24 10.16
C TRP A 321 -6.90 -15.77 9.41
N LEU A 322 -7.57 -16.70 8.74
CA LEU A 322 -8.84 -16.47 8.07
C LEU A 322 -9.87 -17.47 8.62
N LEU A 323 -11.01 -16.94 9.06
CA LEU A 323 -12.21 -17.69 9.39
C LEU A 323 -13.21 -17.57 8.25
N ARG A 324 -13.66 -18.69 7.69
CA ARG A 324 -14.71 -18.73 6.67
C ARG A 324 -16.02 -19.21 7.26
N PHE A 325 -17.08 -18.44 7.08
CA PHE A 325 -18.41 -18.70 7.61
C PHE A 325 -19.32 -19.25 6.52
N HIS A 326 -20.42 -19.88 6.93
CA HIS A 326 -21.35 -20.55 6.03
C HIS A 326 -22.44 -19.61 5.49
N ASP A 327 -22.77 -18.56 6.22
CA ASP A 327 -23.73 -17.55 5.82
C ASP A 327 -23.38 -16.16 6.38
N GLN A 328 -24.02 -15.15 5.81
CA GLN A 328 -23.84 -13.75 6.18
C GLN A 328 -24.25 -13.47 7.63
N ALA A 329 -25.35 -14.05 8.12
CA ALA A 329 -25.85 -13.79 9.46
C ALA A 329 -24.86 -14.26 10.54
N THR A 330 -24.16 -15.37 10.31
CA THR A 330 -23.14 -15.88 11.24
C THR A 330 -21.86 -15.05 11.21
N LEU A 331 -21.47 -14.54 10.05
CA LEU A 331 -20.40 -13.55 9.93
C LEU A 331 -20.76 -12.25 10.66
N GLU A 332 -21.96 -11.70 10.45
CA GLU A 332 -22.45 -10.50 11.13
C GLU A 332 -22.40 -10.70 12.65
N ASN A 333 -22.99 -11.78 13.18
CA ASN A 333 -22.95 -12.09 14.62
C ASN A 333 -21.53 -12.26 15.18
N PHE A 334 -20.58 -12.75 14.38
CA PHE A 334 -19.18 -12.80 14.78
C PHE A 334 -18.55 -11.42 14.82
N GLN A 335 -18.79 -10.61 13.78
CA GLN A 335 -18.36 -9.22 13.66
C GLN A 335 -18.89 -8.37 14.83
N GLU A 336 -20.18 -8.47 15.19
CA GLU A 336 -20.73 -7.70 16.31
C GLU A 336 -19.98 -8.01 17.61
N GLY A 337 -19.77 -9.31 17.89
CA GLY A 337 -19.14 -9.72 19.14
C GLY A 337 -17.66 -9.33 19.25
N ILE A 338 -16.90 -9.44 18.16
CA ILE A 338 -15.48 -9.05 18.16
C ILE A 338 -15.29 -7.52 18.12
N MET A 339 -16.15 -6.79 17.40
CA MET A 339 -16.14 -5.32 17.37
C MET A 339 -16.57 -4.74 18.71
N GLN A 340 -17.60 -5.30 19.35
CA GLN A 340 -17.99 -4.91 20.70
C GLN A 340 -16.83 -5.11 21.68
N ALA A 341 -16.17 -6.28 21.65
CA ALA A 341 -15.02 -6.57 22.50
C ALA A 341 -13.88 -5.56 22.28
N LEU A 342 -13.54 -5.26 21.03
CA LEU A 342 -12.52 -4.27 20.69
C LEU A 342 -12.88 -2.87 21.19
N TRP A 343 -14.11 -2.43 20.95
CA TRP A 343 -14.54 -1.09 21.36
C TRP A 343 -14.55 -0.95 22.88
N GLU A 344 -15.07 -1.94 23.62
CA GLU A 344 -15.10 -1.92 25.09
C GLU A 344 -13.69 -1.96 25.69
N GLN A 345 -12.76 -2.69 25.05
CA GLN A 345 -11.34 -2.75 25.44
C GLN A 345 -10.64 -1.40 25.25
N LEU A 346 -10.84 -0.75 24.11
CA LEU A 346 -10.18 0.52 23.76
C LEU A 346 -10.73 1.71 24.55
N ASN A 347 -12.04 1.75 24.79
CA ASN A 347 -12.70 2.88 25.44
C ASN A 347 -12.84 2.73 26.96
N GLU A 348 -12.47 1.56 27.50
CA GLU A 348 -12.65 1.20 28.92
C GLU A 348 -14.07 1.54 29.44
N MET A 349 -15.06 1.31 28.59
CA MET A 349 -16.45 1.61 28.84
C MET A 349 -17.31 0.45 28.38
N LYS A 350 -18.29 0.04 29.20
CA LYS A 350 -19.22 -1.01 28.81
C LYS A 350 -20.14 -0.48 27.71
N TRP A 351 -20.33 -1.28 26.66
CA TRP A 351 -21.20 -0.97 25.53
C TRP A 351 -22.60 -0.59 26.03
N SER A 352 -23.10 -1.32 27.03
CA SER A 352 -24.38 -1.08 27.71
C SER A 352 -24.52 0.28 28.43
N LYS A 353 -23.45 1.06 28.61
CA LYS A 353 -23.49 2.41 29.20
C LYS A 353 -23.42 3.54 28.15
N VAL A 354 -23.05 3.23 26.91
CA VAL A 354 -22.99 4.20 25.81
C VAL A 354 -24.42 4.62 25.44
N LYS A 355 -24.64 5.84 24.95
CA LYS A 355 -25.96 6.20 24.43
C LYS A 355 -26.30 5.32 23.23
N GLU A 356 -27.53 4.85 23.14
CA GLU A 356 -28.01 3.99 22.04
C GLU A 356 -27.64 4.56 20.65
N GLN A 357 -27.78 5.87 20.50
CA GLN A 357 -27.47 6.62 19.27
C GLN A 357 -25.98 6.59 18.90
N ASP A 358 -25.10 6.62 19.90
CA ASP A 358 -23.66 6.55 19.64
C ASP A 358 -23.23 5.09 19.41
N ARG A 359 -23.95 4.10 19.96
CA ARG A 359 -23.73 2.68 19.67
C ARG A 359 -24.08 2.34 18.23
N GLU A 360 -25.26 2.77 17.79
CA GLU A 360 -25.74 2.59 16.42
C GLU A 360 -24.76 3.22 15.42
N TYR A 361 -24.34 4.46 15.65
CA TYR A 361 -23.33 5.12 14.82
C TYR A 361 -21.98 4.38 14.78
N VAL A 362 -21.49 3.90 15.93
CA VAL A 362 -20.23 3.15 15.98
C VAL A 362 -20.37 1.82 15.22
N PHE A 363 -21.51 1.14 15.36
CA PHE A 363 -21.80 -0.13 14.71
C PHE A 363 -21.97 0.02 13.20
N GLU A 364 -22.75 1.02 12.75
CA GLU A 364 -22.90 1.37 11.34
C GLU A 364 -21.56 1.75 10.73
N ALA A 365 -20.77 2.59 11.41
CA ALA A 365 -19.43 2.90 10.96
C ALA A 365 -18.60 1.62 10.83
N PHE A 366 -18.60 0.70 11.80
CA PHE A 366 -17.88 -0.56 11.64
C PHE A 366 -18.34 -1.42 10.47
N ASN A 367 -19.62 -1.36 10.09
CA ASN A 367 -20.16 -2.08 8.93
C ASN A 367 -19.78 -1.40 7.61
N GLU A 368 -19.89 -0.07 7.45
CA GLU A 368 -19.46 0.65 6.23
C GLU A 368 -17.91 0.70 6.11
N LEU A 369 -17.21 0.46 7.22
CA LEU A 369 -15.77 0.22 7.24
C LEU A 369 -15.35 -1.15 6.69
N THR A 370 -16.29 -2.08 6.56
CA THR A 370 -16.07 -3.28 5.76
C THR A 370 -16.19 -2.88 4.31
N MET A 371 -15.31 -3.40 3.45
CA MET A 371 -15.28 -3.00 2.05
C MET A 371 -16.60 -3.44 1.40
N ASP A 372 -17.56 -2.52 1.31
CA ASP A 372 -18.74 -2.69 0.47
C ASP A 372 -18.23 -2.71 -0.98
N ASP A 373 -18.18 -3.91 -1.55
CA ASP A 373 -17.79 -4.14 -2.93
C ASP A 373 -18.80 -3.43 -3.85
N VAL A 374 -18.40 -2.29 -4.39
CA VAL A 374 -18.99 -1.76 -5.61
C VAL A 374 -18.45 -2.61 -6.75
N PRO A 375 -19.29 -3.13 -7.68
CA PRO A 375 -18.80 -3.86 -8.83
C PRO A 375 -17.72 -3.05 -9.54
N GLU A 376 -16.62 -3.72 -9.91
CA GLU A 376 -15.49 -3.14 -10.65
C GLU A 376 -16.02 -2.42 -11.90
N GLU A 377 -16.27 -1.12 -11.78
CA GLU A 377 -16.29 -0.25 -12.94
C GLU A 377 -14.86 -0.28 -13.51
N GLN A 378 -14.80 -0.59 -14.80
CA GLN A 378 -13.60 -0.75 -15.60
C GLN A 378 -12.50 0.20 -15.11
N GLU A 379 -11.30 -0.35 -14.87
CA GLU A 379 -10.09 0.44 -14.69
C GLU A 379 -10.04 1.45 -15.84
N GLU A 380 -10.48 2.69 -15.58
CA GLU A 380 -10.16 3.80 -16.45
C GLU A 380 -8.64 3.81 -16.53
N ALA A 381 -8.16 3.77 -17.77
CA ALA A 381 -6.77 3.83 -18.13
C ALA A 381 -6.03 4.74 -17.15
N GLU A 382 -4.89 4.24 -16.65
CA GLU A 382 -3.95 5.02 -15.86
C GLU A 382 -3.95 6.45 -16.38
N GLU A 383 -4.46 7.39 -15.57
CA GLU A 383 -4.44 8.79 -15.95
C GLU A 383 -2.97 9.12 -16.23
N GLU A 384 -2.64 9.28 -17.51
CA GLU A 384 -1.45 9.99 -17.94
C GLU A 384 -1.46 11.29 -17.15
N GLU A 385 -0.55 11.41 -16.19
CA GLU A 385 -0.26 12.71 -15.59
C GLU A 385 0.12 13.62 -16.75
N GLU A 386 -0.75 14.57 -17.09
CA GLU A 386 -0.49 15.59 -18.10
C GLU A 386 0.89 16.22 -17.78
N ASP A 387 1.82 16.06 -18.72
CA ASP A 387 3.07 16.80 -18.74
C ASP A 387 2.73 18.27 -19.03
N GLU A 388 2.50 19.06 -17.99
CA GLU A 388 2.59 20.50 -18.10
C GLU A 388 4.07 20.88 -18.26
N GLU A 389 4.42 21.41 -19.43
CA GLU A 389 5.70 22.05 -19.70
C GLU A 389 5.93 23.18 -18.67
N ASP A 390 6.84 22.97 -17.73
CA ASP A 390 7.28 24.01 -16.80
C ASP A 390 7.90 25.17 -17.59
N SER A 391 7.20 26.31 -17.56
CA SER A 391 7.60 27.58 -18.16
C SER A 391 8.86 28.11 -17.48
N GLU A 392 9.93 28.30 -18.27
CA GLU A 392 11.16 28.97 -17.85
C GLU A 392 10.87 30.37 -17.28
N GLY A 393 11.15 30.53 -15.98
CA GLY A 393 11.04 31.80 -15.26
C GLY A 393 12.24 32.06 -14.35
N GLY A 394 13.46 32.05 -14.89
CA GLY A 394 14.66 32.36 -14.13
C GLY A 394 14.67 33.79 -13.58
N GLN A 395 14.80 33.97 -12.26
CA GLN A 395 15.28 35.21 -11.65
C GLN A 395 16.28 34.98 -10.51
N ARG A 396 17.54 35.25 -10.87
CA ARG A 396 18.60 35.97 -10.14
C ARG A 396 18.86 35.64 -8.67
N SER A 397 20.00 34.97 -8.49
CA SER A 397 20.84 34.92 -7.30
C SER A 397 21.01 36.27 -6.59
N GLU A 398 20.74 36.31 -5.28
CA GLU A 398 21.35 37.28 -4.37
C GLU A 398 22.44 36.61 -3.54
N HIS A 399 23.57 37.31 -3.52
CA HIS A 399 24.85 36.98 -2.95
C HIS A 399 24.79 37.11 -1.42
N TYR A 400 25.24 36.11 -0.67
CA TYR A 400 25.61 36.28 0.73
C TYR A 400 26.99 35.68 1.02
N ASP A 401 27.68 36.40 1.89
CA ASP A 401 29.12 36.41 2.12
C ASP A 401 29.71 35.07 2.55
N THR A 402 30.88 34.82 1.98
CA THR A 402 31.84 33.80 2.38
C THR A 402 32.55 34.24 3.65
N ASP A 403 32.21 33.65 4.80
CA ASP A 403 33.13 33.45 5.92
C ASP A 403 32.41 32.64 7.02
N GLU A 404 32.34 31.31 6.87
CA GLU A 404 32.43 30.40 8.01
C GLU A 404 33.30 29.20 7.62
N SER A 405 34.33 28.97 8.43
CA SER A 405 35.38 27.97 8.24
C SER A 405 34.80 26.56 8.09
N GLU A 406 35.26 25.86 7.06
CA GLU A 406 35.16 24.41 6.90
C GLU A 406 35.82 23.71 8.10
N ASP A 407 35.07 23.53 9.18
CA ASP A 407 35.41 22.53 10.19
C ASP A 407 34.91 21.17 9.67
N ASP A 408 35.87 20.28 9.40
CA ASP A 408 35.73 18.89 9.00
C ASP A 408 34.48 18.22 9.64
N VAL A 409 33.50 17.87 8.80
CA VAL A 409 32.35 17.06 9.18
C VAL A 409 32.80 15.60 9.41
N ASP A 410 33.02 15.25 10.67
CA ASP A 410 33.19 13.86 11.11
C ASP A 410 31.88 13.09 10.79
N LEU A 411 31.93 12.21 9.78
CA LEU A 411 30.79 11.39 9.31
C LEU A 411 30.40 10.25 10.28
N ASP A 412 31.04 10.16 11.44
CA ASP A 412 30.79 9.11 12.42
C ASP A 412 29.75 9.55 13.46
N ASN A 413 28.74 8.69 13.63
CA ASN A 413 27.57 8.80 14.50
C ASN A 413 27.94 8.78 16.01
N GLN A 414 28.75 9.74 16.48
CA GLN A 414 29.30 9.74 17.85
C GLN A 414 28.32 10.27 18.91
N ASP A 415 27.28 11.02 18.53
CA ASP A 415 26.38 11.71 19.47
C ASP A 415 25.09 10.93 19.80
N GLY A 416 24.81 9.84 19.07
CA GLY A 416 23.66 8.95 19.32
C GLY A 416 22.29 9.59 19.10
N ASN A 417 22.23 10.79 18.52
CA ASN A 417 20.97 11.45 18.17
C ASN A 417 20.44 10.90 16.85
N VAL A 418 19.14 10.97 16.63
CA VAL A 418 18.49 10.61 15.36
C VAL A 418 17.56 11.73 14.92
N ASN A 419 17.25 11.76 13.63
CA ASN A 419 16.24 12.67 13.08
C ASN A 419 14.88 12.40 13.75
N SER A 420 14.16 13.46 14.11
CA SER A 420 12.93 13.38 14.91
C SER A 420 11.75 14.16 14.34
N GLN A 421 12.00 15.21 13.56
CA GLN A 421 10.95 16.05 12.98
C GLN A 421 11.41 16.55 11.61
N LEU A 422 10.44 16.77 10.71
CA LEU A 422 10.62 17.33 9.37
C LEU A 422 9.61 18.47 9.17
N ALA A 423 10.11 19.65 8.80
CA ALA A 423 9.30 20.79 8.38
C ALA A 423 9.67 21.16 6.94
N VAL A 424 8.67 21.19 6.06
CA VAL A 424 8.85 21.52 4.63
C VAL A 424 8.43 22.97 4.43
N GLY A 425 9.30 23.76 3.81
CA GLY A 425 9.04 25.13 3.42
C GLY A 425 7.95 25.23 2.37
N THR A 426 7.20 26.33 2.41
CA THR A 426 6.06 26.61 1.54
C THR A 426 6.33 27.77 0.57
N LYS A 427 7.37 28.57 0.84
CA LYS A 427 7.79 29.74 0.06
C LYS A 427 9.24 29.67 -0.36
N HIS A 428 10.09 29.12 0.51
CA HIS A 428 11.46 28.81 0.17
C HIS A 428 11.57 27.30 -0.04
N ASP A 429 12.14 26.90 -1.17
CA ASP A 429 12.38 25.50 -1.56
C ASP A 429 13.43 24.85 -0.65
N ARG A 430 13.07 24.71 0.62
CA ARG A 430 13.92 24.29 1.72
C ARG A 430 13.14 23.38 2.65
N SER A 431 13.84 22.43 3.25
CA SER A 431 13.31 21.56 4.30
C SER A 431 14.25 21.54 5.48
N PHE A 432 13.65 21.47 6.66
CA PHE A 432 14.33 21.55 7.92
C PHE A 432 14.11 20.25 8.67
N VAL A 433 15.19 19.56 8.98
CA VAL A 433 15.17 18.30 9.73
C VAL A 433 15.79 18.55 11.08
N ILE A 434 15.12 18.14 12.16
CA ILE A 434 15.61 18.26 13.54
C ILE A 434 16.20 16.92 13.99
N ARG A 435 17.39 16.95 14.60
CA ARG A 435 18.06 15.82 15.26
C ARG A 435 18.72 16.33 16.54
N GLY A 436 18.19 15.88 17.66
CA GLY A 436 18.62 16.34 18.98
C GLY A 436 18.45 17.85 19.14
N SER A 437 19.56 18.57 19.29
CA SER A 437 19.61 20.04 19.43
C SER A 437 20.24 20.73 18.22
N LYS A 438 20.13 20.12 17.04
CA LYS A 438 20.63 20.61 15.76
C LYS A 438 19.49 20.61 14.74
N ILE A 439 19.55 21.51 13.76
CA ILE A 439 18.59 21.58 12.66
C ILE A 439 19.36 21.66 11.35
N GLY A 440 19.21 20.66 10.49
CA GLY A 440 19.78 20.67 9.15
C GLY A 440 18.83 21.30 8.16
N VAL A 441 19.39 22.08 7.26
CA VAL A 441 18.67 22.81 6.21
C VAL A 441 19.04 22.19 4.87
N PHE A 442 18.03 21.71 4.16
CA PHE A 442 18.15 21.02 2.88
C PHE A 442 17.43 21.85 1.83
N LYS A 443 18.14 22.29 0.79
CA LYS A 443 17.56 23.01 -0.34
C LYS A 443 17.02 22.00 -1.34
N HIS A 444 15.88 22.30 -1.97
CA HIS A 444 15.34 21.50 -3.05
C HIS A 444 15.96 21.97 -4.37
N LEU A 445 16.42 21.01 -5.17
CA LEU A 445 17.01 21.27 -6.48
C LEU A 445 16.01 20.91 -7.58
N PRO A 446 16.07 21.58 -8.76
CA PRO A 446 15.15 21.31 -9.88
C PRO A 446 15.18 19.86 -10.39
N ASN A 447 16.30 19.15 -10.18
CA ASN A 447 16.45 17.75 -10.55
C ASN A 447 15.80 16.77 -9.53
N ARG A 448 14.96 17.25 -8.60
CA ARG A 448 14.29 16.46 -7.56
C ARG A 448 15.27 15.84 -6.54
N HIS A 449 16.41 16.50 -6.33
CA HIS A 449 17.37 16.16 -5.30
C HIS A 449 17.31 17.15 -4.15
N LEU A 450 17.76 16.69 -2.97
CA LEU A 450 18.03 17.56 -1.82
C LEU A 450 19.52 17.87 -1.78
N GLU A 451 19.85 19.12 -1.46
CA GLU A 451 21.22 19.56 -1.18
C GLU A 451 21.30 20.05 0.27
N PHE A 452 22.15 19.41 1.07
CA PHE A 452 22.45 19.92 2.40
C PHE A 452 23.15 21.29 2.27
N THR A 453 22.53 22.32 2.83
CA THR A 453 23.03 23.70 2.73
C THR A 453 23.80 24.09 3.99
N THR A 454 23.20 23.89 5.16
CA THR A 454 23.78 24.32 6.43
C THR A 454 23.17 23.56 7.60
N ASN A 455 23.86 23.57 8.73
CA ASN A 455 23.37 23.02 10.00
C ASN A 455 23.36 24.12 11.06
N ILE A 456 22.17 24.44 11.56
CA ILE A 456 21.96 25.28 12.71
C ILE A 456 22.33 24.47 13.96
N SER A 457 23.57 24.67 14.39
CA SER A 457 24.12 24.02 15.57
C SER A 457 23.64 24.68 16.86
N LYS A 458 23.37 23.87 17.89
CA LYS A 458 23.06 24.32 19.27
C LYS A 458 21.77 25.16 19.36
N VAL A 459 20.63 24.51 19.20
CA VAL A 459 19.34 25.11 19.54
C VAL A 459 19.29 25.39 21.04
N GLU A 460 19.48 26.66 21.39
CA GLU A 460 19.49 27.14 22.77
C GLU A 460 18.41 28.20 22.99
N THR A 461 17.83 28.21 24.19
CA THR A 461 16.97 29.31 24.64
C THR A 461 17.74 30.63 24.63
N PRO A 462 17.05 31.80 24.63
CA PRO A 462 17.72 33.10 24.75
C PRO A 462 18.59 33.26 26.01
N LYS A 463 18.42 32.35 26.99
CA LYS A 463 19.21 32.27 28.24
C LYS A 463 20.42 31.32 28.13
N GLY A 464 20.72 30.77 26.95
CA GLY A 464 21.85 29.87 26.69
C GLY A 464 21.64 28.41 27.14
N LYS A 465 20.41 28.02 27.50
CA LYS A 465 20.09 26.62 27.82
C LYS A 465 19.78 25.85 26.54
N LEU A 466 20.58 24.84 26.22
CA LEU A 466 20.32 23.88 25.15
C LEU A 466 19.04 23.06 25.42
N PHE A 467 18.24 22.84 24.38
CA PHE A 467 17.09 21.96 24.44
C PHE A 467 16.89 21.20 23.12
N ARG A 468 16.04 20.17 23.17
CA ARG A 468 15.65 19.38 22.00
C ARG A 468 14.23 19.76 21.62
N PRO A 469 14.00 20.38 20.46
CA PRO A 469 12.64 20.76 20.05
C PRO A 469 11.76 19.52 19.88
N GLY A 470 10.68 19.42 20.67
CA GLY A 470 9.72 18.30 20.56
C GLY A 470 8.74 18.50 19.39
N LYS A 471 8.38 19.75 19.13
CA LYS A 471 7.52 20.14 18.01
C LYS A 471 8.01 21.45 17.38
N VAL A 472 7.87 21.52 16.06
CA VAL A 472 8.27 22.67 15.25
C VAL A 472 7.16 23.08 14.28
N MET A 473 7.14 24.34 13.89
CA MET A 473 6.27 24.87 12.83
C MET A 473 6.98 26.05 12.16
N LEU A 474 7.06 26.07 10.84
CA LEU A 474 7.49 27.24 10.09
C LEU A 474 6.46 28.37 10.22
N HIS A 475 6.91 29.61 10.19
CA HIS A 475 6.05 30.75 10.47
C HIS A 475 6.54 32.01 9.77
N SER A 476 5.58 32.90 9.45
CA SER A 476 5.85 34.17 8.76
C SER A 476 6.68 33.98 7.49
N GLU A 477 6.12 33.29 6.50
CA GLU A 477 6.73 33.11 5.18
C GLU A 477 8.07 32.37 5.22
N ASP A 478 8.16 31.32 6.05
CA ASP A 478 9.37 30.52 6.28
C ASP A 478 10.59 31.33 6.80
N GLN A 479 10.39 32.54 7.31
CA GLN A 479 11.46 33.35 7.92
C GLN A 479 11.75 32.93 9.36
N ASN A 480 10.73 32.40 10.05
CA ASN A 480 10.85 32.02 11.45
C ASN A 480 10.42 30.56 11.64
N MET A 481 10.95 29.95 12.70
CA MET A 481 10.49 28.66 13.18
C MET A 481 10.07 28.77 14.64
N VAL A 482 8.86 28.31 14.93
CA VAL A 482 8.32 28.22 16.29
C VAL A 482 8.70 26.85 16.85
N LEU A 483 9.38 26.84 17.99
CA LEU A 483 9.93 25.66 18.64
C LEU A 483 9.30 25.46 20.01
N GLN A 484 9.03 24.21 20.37
CA GLN A 484 8.54 23.82 21.70
C GLN A 484 9.58 22.99 22.45
N ASP A 485 9.81 23.34 23.71
CA ASP A 485 10.63 22.56 24.66
C ASP A 485 9.70 21.75 25.57
N GLU A 486 9.81 20.42 25.54
CA GLU A 486 9.02 19.54 26.41
C GLU A 486 9.29 19.79 27.90
N SER A 487 10.47 20.31 28.26
CA SER A 487 10.79 20.67 29.65
C SER A 487 10.12 21.97 30.12
N ASN A 488 9.59 22.78 29.20
CA ASN A 488 8.87 24.01 29.47
C ASN A 488 7.64 24.15 28.56
N PRO A 489 6.56 23.38 28.81
CA PRO A 489 5.39 23.34 27.93
C PRO A 489 4.56 24.64 27.93
N ASN A 490 4.87 25.58 28.81
CA ASN A 490 4.14 26.84 28.97
C ASN A 490 4.75 27.99 28.15
N ALA A 491 5.87 27.74 27.48
CA ALA A 491 6.53 28.70 26.60
C ALA A 491 6.82 28.08 25.22
N LEU A 492 6.87 28.96 24.22
CA LEU A 492 7.34 28.64 22.88
C LEU A 492 8.53 29.54 22.56
N TYR A 493 9.38 29.13 21.64
CA TYR A 493 10.57 29.88 21.26
C TYR A 493 10.51 30.22 19.78
N ARG A 494 10.86 31.46 19.43
CA ARG A 494 10.99 31.87 18.03
C ARG A 494 12.45 31.81 17.63
N MET A 495 12.74 30.98 16.65
CA MET A 495 14.00 30.98 15.92
C MET A 495 13.85 31.80 14.65
N ASP A 496 14.83 32.66 14.42
CA ASP A 496 15.01 33.33 13.14
C ASP A 496 15.87 32.42 12.25
N LEU A 497 15.35 32.06 11.08
CA LEU A 497 15.99 31.10 10.17
C LEU A 497 17.09 31.73 9.31
N GLU A 498 17.11 33.06 9.18
CA GLU A 498 18.19 33.78 8.50
C GLU A 498 19.45 33.81 9.37
N TYR A 499 19.30 34.10 10.66
CA TYR A 499 20.41 34.10 11.62
C TYR A 499 20.72 32.72 12.22
N GLY A 500 19.80 31.76 12.09
CA GLY A 500 19.93 30.44 12.70
C GLY A 500 19.93 30.46 14.24
N LYS A 501 19.22 31.39 14.88
CA LYS A 501 19.25 31.57 16.34
C LYS A 501 17.87 31.78 16.94
N VAL A 502 17.68 31.31 18.16
CA VAL A 502 16.48 31.62 18.95
C VAL A 502 16.55 33.06 19.44
N VAL A 503 15.68 33.91 18.91
CA VAL A 503 15.67 35.35 19.15
C VAL A 503 14.64 35.77 20.20
N ASP A 504 13.62 34.95 20.47
CA ASP A 504 12.53 35.31 21.37
C ASP A 504 11.99 34.11 22.19
N GLU A 505 11.50 34.40 23.39
CA GLU A 505 10.84 33.46 24.30
C GLU A 505 9.40 33.93 24.56
N TRP A 506 8.44 33.19 24.04
CA TRP A 506 7.02 33.45 24.16
C TRP A 506 6.42 32.68 25.31
N LYS A 507 6.29 33.33 26.46
CA LYS A 507 5.50 32.80 27.57
C LYS A 507 4.02 32.81 27.19
N VAL A 508 3.42 31.64 26.98
CA VAL A 508 2.03 31.53 26.54
C VAL A 508 1.07 31.76 27.70
N HIS A 509 1.22 30.98 28.78
CA HIS A 509 0.39 31.11 29.97
C HIS A 509 1.06 30.49 31.21
N ASP A 510 0.68 30.91 32.42
CA ASP A 510 1.25 30.40 33.68
C ASP A 510 0.76 28.98 34.04
N ASP A 511 -0.54 28.71 33.85
CA ASP A 511 -1.16 27.44 34.27
C ASP A 511 -1.59 26.52 33.12
N ILE A 512 -1.54 27.00 31.88
CA ILE A 512 -2.09 26.28 30.72
C ILE A 512 -0.92 25.88 29.82
N PRO A 513 -0.52 24.59 29.81
CA PRO A 513 0.54 24.14 28.93
C PRO A 513 0.04 24.10 27.48
N VAL A 514 0.94 24.40 26.55
CA VAL A 514 0.75 24.10 25.14
C VAL A 514 1.09 22.63 24.95
N THR A 515 0.11 21.79 24.61
CA THR A 515 0.37 20.40 24.19
C THR A 515 0.79 20.39 22.73
N ASN A 516 0.14 21.21 21.92
CA ASN A 516 0.32 21.24 20.48
C ASN A 516 -0.11 22.62 19.93
N PHE A 517 0.43 23.00 18.77
CA PHE A 517 0.12 24.24 18.08
C PHE A 517 0.11 24.01 16.57
N VAL A 518 -0.75 24.75 15.88
CA VAL A 518 -1.05 24.64 14.46
C VAL A 518 -1.24 26.04 13.86
N PRO A 519 -1.01 26.23 12.55
CA PRO A 519 -1.27 27.51 11.91
C PRO A 519 -2.75 27.91 12.05
N GLU A 520 -3.07 29.19 11.88
CA GLU A 520 -4.48 29.64 11.99
C GLU A 520 -5.36 29.27 10.79
N THR A 521 -4.74 29.04 9.64
CA THR A 521 -5.35 28.46 8.42
C THR A 521 -4.35 27.49 7.81
N LYS A 522 -4.81 26.55 6.96
CA LYS A 522 -3.95 25.52 6.34
C LYS A 522 -2.69 26.10 5.67
N PHE A 523 -2.83 27.25 5.01
CA PHE A 523 -1.74 27.91 4.27
C PHE A 523 -1.20 29.17 4.97
N ALA A 524 -1.48 29.39 6.27
CA ALA A 524 -1.06 30.62 6.96
C ALA A 524 0.46 30.84 6.93
N GLN A 525 1.24 29.76 6.82
CA GLN A 525 2.70 29.78 6.76
C GLN A 525 3.23 30.48 5.50
N GLN A 526 2.46 30.53 4.41
CA GLN A 526 2.80 31.28 3.19
C GLN A 526 2.66 32.79 3.33
N THR A 527 2.08 33.25 4.44
CA THR A 527 1.76 34.65 4.68
C THR A 527 2.50 35.19 5.89
N ALA A 528 2.54 36.51 6.04
CA ALA A 528 3.04 37.18 7.24
C ALA A 528 2.14 37.03 8.49
N ALA A 529 1.23 36.04 8.51
CA ALA A 529 0.37 35.76 9.65
C ALA A 529 1.20 35.59 10.92
N GLN A 530 0.79 36.30 11.97
CA GLN A 530 1.51 36.31 13.26
C GLN A 530 0.85 35.37 14.27
N THR A 531 -0.47 35.22 14.17
CA THR A 531 -1.28 34.44 15.10
C THR A 531 -1.35 32.99 14.66
N PHE A 532 -1.43 32.12 15.66
CA PHE A 532 -1.61 30.69 15.45
C PHE A 532 -2.43 30.10 16.61
N ILE A 533 -2.81 28.84 16.49
CA ILE A 533 -3.73 28.18 17.42
C ILE A 533 -2.94 27.22 18.29
N GLY A 534 -3.12 27.33 19.60
CA GLY A 534 -2.59 26.39 20.58
C GLY A 534 -3.73 25.60 21.24
N HIS A 535 -3.41 24.37 21.66
CA HIS A 535 -4.27 23.65 22.57
C HIS A 535 -3.47 22.98 23.70
N SER A 536 -4.12 22.90 24.86
CA SER A 536 -3.73 22.02 25.96
C SER A 536 -4.57 20.75 25.91
N LYS A 537 -4.47 19.89 26.93
CA LYS A 537 -5.35 18.72 27.07
C LYS A 537 -6.85 19.07 27.15
N ASN A 538 -7.21 20.25 27.67
CA ASN A 538 -8.61 20.63 27.90
C ASN A 538 -8.96 22.07 27.50
N ALA A 539 -8.07 22.77 26.80
CA ALA A 539 -8.32 24.16 26.38
C ALA A 539 -7.84 24.40 24.95
N LEU A 540 -8.57 25.23 24.22
CA LEU A 540 -8.22 25.74 22.90
C LEU A 540 -8.03 27.26 23.01
N PHE A 541 -6.98 27.81 22.42
CA PHE A 541 -6.69 29.23 22.53
C PHE A 541 -5.90 29.76 21.33
N ARG A 542 -6.05 31.06 21.04
CA ARG A 542 -5.18 31.76 20.09
C ARG A 542 -3.91 32.24 20.80
N ILE A 543 -2.77 32.09 20.14
CA ILE A 543 -1.49 32.64 20.56
C ILE A 543 -1.16 33.81 19.63
N ASP A 544 -0.93 34.98 20.21
CA ASP A 544 -0.46 36.17 19.47
C ASP A 544 0.88 36.65 20.07
N PRO A 545 2.00 36.46 19.36
CA PRO A 545 3.31 36.95 19.77
C PRO A 545 3.37 38.45 20.09
N ARG A 546 2.48 39.26 19.53
CA ARG A 546 2.49 40.72 19.66
C ARG A 546 1.86 41.19 20.97
N VAL A 547 1.09 40.34 21.66
CA VAL A 547 0.49 40.66 22.95
C VAL A 547 1.59 40.81 24.01
N ALA A 548 1.50 41.84 24.85
CA ALA A 548 2.45 42.08 25.93
C ALA A 548 2.21 41.11 27.10
N GLY A 549 3.28 40.56 27.68
CA GLY A 549 3.18 39.57 28.76
C GLY A 549 2.83 38.18 28.23
N ASN A 550 1.74 37.59 28.74
CA ASN A 550 1.27 36.27 28.34
C ASN A 550 0.72 36.34 26.90
N LYS A 551 1.23 35.47 26.01
CA LYS A 551 0.89 35.49 24.57
C LYS A 551 -0.47 34.85 24.24
N LEU A 552 -1.09 34.20 25.22
CA LEU A 552 -2.43 33.64 25.10
C LEU A 552 -3.47 34.78 25.05
N VAL A 553 -4.32 34.76 24.01
CA VAL A 553 -5.42 35.73 23.87
C VAL A 553 -6.61 35.28 24.70
N GLU A 554 -6.83 35.90 25.86
CA GLU A 554 -7.85 35.49 26.84
C GLU A 554 -9.27 35.48 26.25
N ASP A 555 -9.63 36.47 25.42
CA ASP A 555 -10.95 36.56 24.77
C ASP A 555 -11.26 35.38 23.85
N GLN A 556 -10.24 34.63 23.44
CA GLN A 556 -10.35 33.48 22.54
C GLN A 556 -9.92 32.17 23.22
N LEU A 557 -9.83 32.17 24.55
CA LEU A 557 -9.63 30.98 25.35
C LEU A 557 -10.96 30.23 25.53
N LYS A 558 -10.98 28.98 25.10
CA LYS A 558 -12.06 28.03 25.39
C LYS A 558 -11.52 26.90 26.25
N GLN A 559 -11.74 26.98 27.55
CA GLN A 559 -11.42 25.91 28.49
C GLN A 559 -12.65 25.06 28.81
N TYR A 560 -12.48 23.75 28.79
CA TYR A 560 -13.54 22.78 29.10
C TYR A 560 -13.42 22.26 30.52
N VAL A 561 -14.57 22.10 31.18
CA VAL A 561 -14.66 21.45 32.49
C VAL A 561 -14.47 19.94 32.38
N SER A 562 -14.94 19.34 31.27
CA SER A 562 -14.75 17.93 30.98
C SER A 562 -13.31 17.63 30.57
N LYS A 563 -12.79 16.48 31.02
CA LYS A 563 -11.50 15.96 30.57
C LYS A 563 -11.64 15.43 29.14
N ASN A 564 -11.41 16.30 28.16
CA ASN A 564 -11.47 15.95 26.75
C ASN A 564 -10.17 15.28 26.29
N ASP A 565 -9.03 15.67 26.87
CA ASP A 565 -7.71 15.12 26.56
C ASP A 565 -7.33 15.24 25.08
N PHE A 566 -7.35 16.49 24.57
CA PHE A 566 -7.00 16.82 23.19
C PHE A 566 -5.56 16.39 22.84
N SER A 567 -5.40 15.78 21.67
CA SER A 567 -4.15 15.17 21.20
C SER A 567 -3.59 15.88 19.97
N ALA A 568 -4.41 16.08 18.95
CA ALA A 568 -4.03 16.67 17.67
C ALA A 568 -5.06 17.71 17.20
N ALA A 569 -4.63 18.60 16.32
CA ALA A 569 -5.46 19.63 15.71
C ALA A 569 -5.01 19.90 14.27
N ALA A 570 -5.91 20.45 13.47
CA ALA A 570 -5.65 20.89 12.10
C ALA A 570 -6.64 21.98 11.69
N THR A 571 -6.26 22.83 10.73
CA THR A 571 -7.07 23.95 10.26
C THR A 571 -7.31 23.91 8.77
N THR A 572 -8.49 24.34 8.33
CA THR A 572 -8.81 24.51 6.90
C THR A 572 -8.24 25.82 6.35
N GLU A 573 -8.29 26.01 5.03
CA GLU A 573 -7.93 27.28 4.38
C GLU A 573 -8.76 28.46 4.93
N LYS A 574 -10.05 28.23 5.21
CA LYS A 574 -10.95 29.23 5.79
C LYS A 574 -10.76 29.48 7.29
N GLY A 575 -9.84 28.75 7.94
CA GLY A 575 -9.57 28.87 9.38
C GLY A 575 -10.58 28.16 10.29
N HIS A 576 -11.32 27.17 9.77
CA HIS A 576 -12.09 26.26 10.62
C HIS A 576 -11.13 25.31 11.33
N LEU A 577 -11.44 24.91 12.54
CA LEU A 577 -10.55 24.13 13.40
C LEU A 577 -11.13 22.74 13.67
N ALA A 578 -10.35 21.70 13.40
CA ALA A 578 -10.61 20.34 13.84
C ALA A 578 -9.69 20.00 15.01
N VAL A 579 -10.24 19.38 16.05
CA VAL A 579 -9.47 18.93 17.22
C VAL A 579 -9.84 17.50 17.56
N ALA A 580 -8.85 16.64 17.66
CA ALA A 580 -8.98 15.25 18.07
C ALA A 580 -8.53 15.05 19.51
N SER A 581 -8.94 13.94 20.12
CA SER A 581 -8.54 13.55 21.46
C SER A 581 -7.82 12.20 21.50
N ASN A 582 -7.10 11.95 22.59
CA ASN A 582 -6.56 10.63 22.90
C ASN A 582 -7.66 9.59 23.17
N LYS A 583 -8.93 10.00 23.26
CA LYS A 583 -10.08 9.10 23.38
C LYS A 583 -10.63 8.69 22.01
N GLY A 584 -10.10 9.24 20.92
CA GLY A 584 -10.54 8.92 19.55
C GLY A 584 -11.72 9.77 19.04
N ASP A 585 -12.22 10.74 19.81
CA ASP A 585 -13.29 11.65 19.34
C ASP A 585 -12.75 12.89 18.62
N VAL A 586 -13.50 13.39 17.64
CA VAL A 586 -13.14 14.58 16.84
C VAL A 586 -14.19 15.67 17.00
N ARG A 587 -13.74 16.93 17.13
CA ARG A 587 -14.59 18.11 17.27
C ARG A 587 -14.29 19.12 16.18
N LEU A 588 -15.35 19.59 15.53
CA LEU A 588 -15.28 20.55 14.44
C LEU A 588 -15.79 21.92 14.90
N PHE A 589 -15.01 22.96 14.64
CA PHE A 589 -15.28 24.33 15.06
C PHE A 589 -15.28 25.27 13.85
N ASP A 590 -16.24 26.19 13.81
CA ASP A 590 -16.26 27.30 12.85
C ASP A 590 -15.24 28.38 13.20
N ARG A 591 -14.96 28.55 14.49
CA ARG A 591 -13.99 29.51 15.02
C ARG A 591 -13.57 29.14 16.44
N LEU A 592 -12.49 29.75 16.91
CA LEU A 592 -12.06 29.66 18.31
C LEU A 592 -13.03 30.38 19.26
N GLY A 593 -13.00 29.99 20.54
CA GLY A 593 -13.79 30.61 21.62
C GLY A 593 -15.25 30.12 21.72
N VAL A 594 -15.76 29.37 20.74
CA VAL A 594 -17.13 28.83 20.76
C VAL A 594 -17.17 27.33 21.05
N ASN A 595 -18.38 26.79 21.23
CA ASN A 595 -18.57 25.35 21.28
C ASN A 595 -18.44 24.74 19.88
N ALA A 596 -17.97 23.49 19.82
CA ALA A 596 -17.92 22.72 18.57
C ALA A 596 -19.31 22.64 17.93
N LYS A 597 -19.37 22.74 16.60
CA LYS A 597 -20.61 22.50 15.85
C LYS A 597 -20.91 21.03 15.76
N THR A 598 -19.88 20.24 15.49
CA THR A 598 -19.99 18.80 15.35
C THR A 598 -19.06 18.12 16.34
N HIS A 599 -19.59 17.07 16.96
CA HIS A 599 -18.83 16.11 17.76
C HIS A 599 -19.00 14.73 17.11
N ILE A 600 -17.89 14.20 16.60
CA ILE A 600 -17.80 12.87 16.01
C ILE A 600 -17.34 11.92 17.13
N PRO A 601 -18.17 10.93 17.53
CA PRO A 601 -17.83 9.96 18.56
C PRO A 601 -16.56 9.16 18.24
N ALA A 602 -15.94 8.62 19.27
CA ALA A 602 -14.78 7.75 19.12
C ALA A 602 -15.16 6.40 18.48
N LEU A 603 -14.45 6.05 17.40
CA LEU A 603 -14.65 4.81 16.66
C LEU A 603 -13.62 3.72 16.99
N GLY A 604 -12.61 4.01 17.80
CA GLY A 604 -11.61 3.02 18.16
C GLY A 604 -10.41 3.62 18.87
N GLU A 605 -9.25 3.54 18.23
CA GLU A 605 -7.97 3.95 18.82
C GLU A 605 -7.82 5.46 19.05
N ALA A 606 -6.84 5.81 19.89
CA ALA A 606 -6.41 7.18 20.10
C ALA A 606 -5.91 7.80 18.80
N ILE A 607 -6.37 9.02 18.50
CA ILE A 607 -5.92 9.78 17.33
C ILE A 607 -4.60 10.48 17.68
N ILE A 608 -3.52 10.08 17.01
CA ILE A 608 -2.16 10.59 17.21
C ILE A 608 -1.82 11.75 16.26
N GLY A 609 -2.53 11.85 15.14
CA GLY A 609 -2.31 12.86 14.10
C GLY A 609 -3.62 13.27 13.43
N LEU A 610 -3.69 14.51 12.96
CA LEU A 610 -4.87 15.05 12.30
C LEU A 610 -4.43 15.97 11.16
N ASP A 611 -5.04 15.81 9.99
CA ASP A 611 -4.92 16.73 8.85
C ASP A 611 -6.30 16.92 8.22
N VAL A 612 -6.49 18.02 7.49
CA VAL A 612 -7.77 18.38 6.86
C VAL A 612 -7.49 18.95 5.47
N SER A 613 -8.29 18.61 4.46
CA SER A 613 -8.19 19.22 3.13
C SER A 613 -8.38 20.74 3.18
N ALA A 614 -7.85 21.45 2.20
CA ALA A 614 -7.90 22.91 2.10
C ALA A 614 -9.34 23.44 2.23
N ASP A 615 -10.25 22.83 1.46
CA ASP A 615 -11.68 23.17 1.45
C ASP A 615 -12.42 22.75 2.74
N GLY A 616 -11.82 21.88 3.55
CA GLY A 616 -12.41 21.32 4.76
C GLY A 616 -13.30 20.11 4.54
N ARG A 617 -13.48 19.63 3.32
CA ARG A 617 -14.35 18.48 3.03
C ARG A 617 -13.83 17.20 3.64
N TRP A 618 -12.54 16.91 3.52
CA TRP A 618 -11.94 15.67 3.99
C TRP A 618 -11.16 15.91 5.28
N LEU A 619 -11.45 15.13 6.31
CA LEU A 619 -10.67 15.10 7.54
C LEU A 619 -9.98 13.75 7.67
N LEU A 620 -8.67 13.78 7.87
CA LEU A 620 -7.83 12.60 8.01
C LEU A 620 -7.36 12.50 9.47
N ALA A 621 -7.82 11.48 10.17
CA ALA A 621 -7.37 11.16 11.52
C ALA A 621 -6.45 9.93 11.49
N THR A 622 -5.25 10.07 12.05
CA THR A 622 -4.25 9.00 12.14
C THR A 622 -4.39 8.29 13.48
N CYS A 623 -4.59 6.97 13.46
CA CYS A 623 -4.46 6.08 14.62
C CYS A 623 -3.17 5.26 14.51
N ARG A 624 -2.86 4.42 15.50
CA ARG A 624 -1.64 3.61 15.47
C ARG A 624 -1.70 2.57 14.36
N THR A 625 -2.84 1.90 14.18
CA THR A 625 -2.95 0.75 13.25
C THR A 625 -3.76 1.03 11.97
N TYR A 626 -4.40 2.20 11.86
CA TYR A 626 -5.19 2.60 10.68
C TYR A 626 -5.36 4.12 10.61
N LEU A 627 -5.86 4.62 9.48
CA LEU A 627 -6.31 6.00 9.29
C LEU A 627 -7.83 6.04 9.15
N LEU A 628 -8.45 7.14 9.53
CA LEU A 628 -9.88 7.41 9.30
C LEU A 628 -10.02 8.63 8.39
N LEU A 629 -10.64 8.44 7.24
CA LEU A 629 -11.00 9.49 6.30
C LEU A 629 -12.48 9.84 6.47
N ILE A 630 -12.78 11.06 6.91
CA ILE A 630 -14.14 11.51 7.23
C ILE A 630 -14.59 12.57 6.21
N ASP A 631 -15.71 12.31 5.54
CA ASP A 631 -16.40 13.32 4.70
C ASP A 631 -17.17 14.28 5.62
N THR A 632 -16.74 15.52 5.73
CA THR A 632 -17.41 16.52 6.57
C THR A 632 -18.55 17.23 5.84
N LEU A 633 -18.81 16.93 4.57
CA LEU A 633 -19.91 17.52 3.80
C LEU A 633 -21.25 16.87 4.14
N GLN A 634 -22.25 17.70 4.45
CA GLN A 634 -23.63 17.23 4.60
C GLN A 634 -24.26 17.01 3.22
N LYS A 635 -24.56 15.76 2.89
CA LYS A 635 -25.14 15.35 1.60
C LYS A 635 -26.66 15.47 1.54
N GLU A 636 -27.33 15.50 2.69
CA GLU A 636 -28.78 15.48 2.77
C GLU A 636 -29.30 16.39 3.89
N GLY A 637 -30.61 16.69 3.83
CA GLY A 637 -31.33 17.39 4.89
C GLY A 637 -31.20 18.92 4.83
N LYS A 638 -31.59 19.59 5.93
CA LYS A 638 -31.71 21.06 5.97
C LYS A 638 -30.39 21.81 5.71
N ASN A 639 -29.27 21.18 6.01
CA ASN A 639 -27.94 21.75 5.89
C ASN A 639 -27.15 21.13 4.73
N GLU A 640 -27.83 20.56 3.73
CA GLU A 640 -27.19 20.04 2.51
C GLU A 640 -26.20 21.07 1.91
N GLY A 641 -25.02 20.60 1.52
CA GLY A 641 -23.93 21.43 1.00
C GLY A 641 -23.14 22.20 2.07
N LYS A 642 -23.46 22.03 3.36
CA LYS A 642 -22.70 22.65 4.46
C LYS A 642 -21.74 21.67 5.12
N LEU A 643 -20.55 22.18 5.45
CA LEU A 643 -19.55 21.41 6.18
C LEU A 643 -19.95 21.23 7.64
N GLY A 644 -19.51 20.11 8.24
CA GLY A 644 -19.66 19.79 9.66
C GLY A 644 -19.00 20.83 10.58
N PHE A 645 -18.09 21.63 10.05
CA PHE A 645 -17.50 22.78 10.74
C PHE A 645 -18.47 23.96 10.89
N GLU A 646 -19.37 24.19 9.93
CA GLU A 646 -20.31 25.32 9.92
C GLU A 646 -21.64 24.99 10.62
N ARG A 647 -22.10 23.76 10.43
CA ARG A 647 -23.39 23.25 10.90
C ARG A 647 -23.23 21.84 11.44
N SER A 648 -23.88 21.56 12.58
CA SER A 648 -23.95 20.23 13.15
C SER A 648 -24.64 19.27 12.19
N PHE A 649 -24.10 18.07 12.04
CA PHE A 649 -24.83 16.97 11.41
C PHE A 649 -26.13 16.67 12.17
N ALA A 650 -27.15 16.23 11.43
CA ALA A 650 -28.33 15.66 12.04
C ALA A 650 -27.96 14.36 12.77
N LYS A 651 -28.82 13.96 13.71
CA LYS A 651 -28.57 12.79 14.57
C LYS A 651 -28.31 11.52 13.75
N ASP A 652 -29.13 11.32 12.71
CA ASP A 652 -29.15 10.12 11.87
C ASP A 652 -28.38 10.36 10.54
N SER A 653 -27.54 11.40 10.49
CA SER A 653 -26.76 11.76 9.30
C SER A 653 -25.33 12.14 9.66
N LYS A 654 -24.81 11.65 10.78
CA LYS A 654 -23.40 11.83 11.13
C LYS A 654 -22.53 11.18 10.05
N PRO A 655 -21.37 11.75 9.73
CA PRO A 655 -20.55 11.24 8.64
C PRO A 655 -19.96 9.89 9.02
N GLN A 656 -19.98 8.91 8.12
CA GLN A 656 -19.36 7.61 8.34
C GLN A 656 -17.90 7.66 7.87
N PRO A 657 -16.92 7.47 8.76
CA PRO A 657 -15.50 7.47 8.38
C PRO A 657 -15.16 6.24 7.56
N ARG A 658 -14.24 6.40 6.60
CA ARG A 658 -13.62 5.30 5.85
C ARG A 658 -12.28 4.93 6.49
N ARG A 659 -12.05 3.64 6.73
CA ARG A 659 -10.85 3.13 7.42
C ARG A 659 -9.83 2.74 6.37
N LEU A 660 -8.71 3.42 6.39
CA LEU A 660 -7.57 3.09 5.54
C LEU A 660 -6.59 2.30 6.40
N ALA A 661 -6.54 0.99 6.17
CA ALA A 661 -5.66 0.07 6.88
C ALA A 661 -4.89 -0.80 5.88
N LEU A 662 -3.73 -1.29 6.30
CA LEU A 662 -3.05 -2.36 5.57
C LEU A 662 -3.83 -3.67 5.76
N THR A 663 -3.82 -4.53 4.75
CA THR A 663 -4.43 -5.85 4.85
C THR A 663 -3.72 -6.64 5.97
N PRO A 664 -4.44 -7.50 6.72
CA PRO A 664 -3.84 -8.26 7.82
C PRO A 664 -2.61 -9.05 7.37
N SER A 665 -2.65 -9.63 6.16
CA SER A 665 -1.53 -10.35 5.54
C SER A 665 -0.29 -9.47 5.36
N HIS A 666 -0.46 -8.22 4.87
CA HIS A 666 0.66 -7.28 4.76
C HIS A 666 1.18 -6.88 6.14
N VAL A 667 0.31 -6.63 7.12
CA VAL A 667 0.73 -6.33 8.49
C VAL A 667 1.56 -7.45 9.09
N ALA A 668 1.14 -8.72 8.91
CA ALA A 668 1.90 -9.87 9.38
C ALA A 668 3.26 -9.99 8.66
N GLN A 669 3.30 -9.77 7.34
CA GLN A 669 4.55 -9.76 6.59
C GLN A 669 5.48 -8.62 7.04
N PHE A 670 4.96 -7.41 7.27
CA PHE A 670 5.74 -6.27 7.75
C PHE A 670 6.39 -6.60 9.10
N GLN A 671 5.63 -7.17 10.03
CA GLN A 671 6.13 -7.55 11.34
C GLN A 671 7.08 -8.75 11.27
N HIS A 672 6.86 -9.70 10.38
CA HIS A 672 7.80 -10.80 10.13
C HIS A 672 9.16 -10.29 9.64
N GLU A 673 9.15 -9.30 8.75
CA GLU A 673 10.35 -8.71 8.15
C GLU A 673 11.10 -7.76 9.10
N THR A 674 10.37 -7.02 9.94
CA THR A 674 10.94 -5.94 10.77
C THR A 674 11.09 -6.31 12.24
N GLY A 675 10.34 -7.30 12.73
CA GLY A 675 10.22 -7.62 14.15
C GLY A 675 9.50 -6.57 14.99
N ALA A 676 8.88 -5.55 14.35
CA ALA A 676 8.18 -4.46 15.03
C ALA A 676 6.68 -4.47 14.68
N PRO A 677 5.80 -4.12 15.64
CA PRO A 677 4.38 -4.00 15.38
C PRO A 677 4.07 -2.80 14.48
N LEU A 678 2.90 -2.85 13.84
CA LEU A 678 2.40 -1.75 13.03
C LEU A 678 2.20 -0.48 13.89
N SER A 679 2.81 0.62 13.48
CA SER A 679 2.63 1.92 14.11
C SER A 679 2.82 3.03 13.08
N PHE A 680 1.71 3.60 12.63
CA PHE A 680 1.74 4.71 11.68
C PHE A 680 2.31 6.00 12.30
N THR A 681 3.04 6.76 11.50
CA THR A 681 3.34 8.18 11.75
C THR A 681 2.15 9.05 11.34
N THR A 682 2.14 10.32 11.75
CA THR A 682 1.08 11.26 11.35
C THR A 682 0.92 11.30 9.84
N ALA A 683 -0.24 10.87 9.36
CA ALA A 683 -0.57 10.92 7.95
C ALA A 683 -0.92 12.34 7.51
N LYS A 684 -0.58 12.68 6.27
CA LYS A 684 -0.80 14.02 5.69
C LYS A 684 -1.37 13.90 4.30
N PHE A 685 -2.17 14.87 3.90
CA PHE A 685 -2.50 15.07 2.49
C PHE A 685 -1.34 15.75 1.75
N ASN A 686 -1.26 15.55 0.42
CA ASN A 686 -0.51 16.49 -0.42
C ASN A 686 -1.13 17.89 -0.28
N ALA A 687 -0.33 18.95 -0.34
CA ALA A 687 -0.84 20.31 -0.08
C ALA A 687 -0.42 21.25 -1.20
N SER A 688 -1.40 21.85 -1.89
CA SER A 688 -1.23 22.90 -2.88
C SER A 688 -2.33 23.96 -2.72
N PRO A 689 -2.05 25.26 -2.89
CA PRO A 689 -3.08 26.29 -2.91
C PRO A 689 -4.00 26.23 -4.14
N GLU A 690 -3.51 25.66 -5.24
CA GLU A 690 -4.20 25.69 -6.54
C GLU A 690 -4.94 24.39 -6.82
N ASN A 691 -4.37 23.26 -6.37
CA ASN A 691 -4.88 21.93 -6.67
C ASN A 691 -5.48 21.25 -5.43
N PRO A 692 -6.63 20.55 -5.58
CA PRO A 692 -7.20 19.78 -4.49
C PRO A 692 -6.30 18.60 -4.13
N GLU A 693 -6.47 18.11 -2.90
CA GLU A 693 -5.70 16.96 -2.42
C GLU A 693 -6.09 15.67 -3.15
N THR A 694 -5.09 14.96 -3.66
CA THR A 694 -5.24 13.73 -4.46
C THR A 694 -4.74 12.51 -3.71
N SER A 695 -3.89 12.69 -2.70
CA SER A 695 -3.05 11.63 -2.15
C SER A 695 -2.78 11.81 -0.66
N ILE A 696 -2.60 10.69 0.02
CA ILE A 696 -2.26 10.61 1.44
C ILE A 696 -0.90 9.91 1.57
N ILE A 697 -0.06 10.39 2.49
CA ILE A 697 1.22 9.76 2.84
C ILE A 697 1.29 9.51 4.35
N THR A 698 1.91 8.41 4.74
CA THR A 698 2.32 8.08 6.11
C THR A 698 3.48 7.09 6.05
N SER A 699 4.06 6.76 7.19
CA SER A 699 5.04 5.68 7.29
C SER A 699 4.80 4.78 8.49
N THR A 700 5.35 3.56 8.44
CA THR A 700 5.32 2.58 9.52
C THR A 700 6.61 1.76 9.50
N GLY A 701 7.42 1.87 10.56
CA GLY A 701 8.76 1.28 10.58
C GLY A 701 9.59 1.75 9.38
N PRO A 702 10.20 0.85 8.58
CA PRO A 702 10.96 1.20 7.38
C PRO A 702 10.11 1.38 6.12
N PHE A 703 8.79 1.35 6.22
CA PHE A 703 7.89 1.43 5.07
C PHE A 703 7.24 2.81 4.98
N LEU A 704 7.31 3.40 3.79
CA LEU A 704 6.53 4.56 3.41
C LEU A 704 5.28 4.07 2.66
N VAL A 705 4.11 4.57 3.03
CA VAL A 705 2.80 4.09 2.53
C VAL A 705 2.04 5.29 1.98
N THR A 706 1.61 5.18 0.72
CA THR A 706 0.77 6.20 0.06
C THR A 706 -0.59 5.62 -0.32
N TRP A 707 -1.66 6.40 -0.15
CA TRP A 707 -2.99 6.10 -0.68
C TRP A 707 -3.38 7.14 -1.72
N ASN A 708 -4.00 6.68 -2.81
CA ASN A 708 -4.64 7.56 -3.78
C ASN A 708 -6.09 7.83 -3.35
N LEU A 709 -6.47 9.10 -3.21
CA LEU A 709 -7.78 9.50 -2.72
C LEU A 709 -8.90 9.08 -3.67
N LYS A 710 -8.72 9.20 -4.99
CA LYS A 710 -9.71 8.73 -5.98
C LYS A 710 -9.98 7.23 -5.79
N LYS A 711 -8.93 6.41 -5.69
CA LYS A 711 -9.05 4.95 -5.45
C LYS A 711 -9.71 4.61 -4.11
N VAL A 712 -9.39 5.37 -3.06
CA VAL A 712 -10.02 5.22 -1.73
C VAL A 712 -11.52 5.57 -1.77
N LEU A 713 -11.89 6.62 -2.50
CA LEU A 713 -13.28 7.04 -2.62
C LEU A 713 -14.09 6.08 -3.49
N ALA A 714 -13.46 5.48 -4.52
CA ALA A 714 -14.04 4.42 -5.35
C ALA A 714 -14.23 3.09 -4.60
N GLY A 715 -13.52 2.88 -3.47
CA GLY A 715 -13.63 1.63 -2.70
C GLY A 715 -12.73 0.49 -3.18
N ASN A 716 -11.64 0.79 -3.89
CA ASN A 716 -10.73 -0.22 -4.43
C ASN A 716 -10.11 -1.13 -3.36
N LYS A 717 -9.88 -2.41 -3.72
CA LYS A 717 -9.38 -3.49 -2.83
C LYS A 717 -8.00 -3.22 -2.22
N ASP A 718 -7.06 -2.69 -3.01
CA ASP A 718 -5.71 -2.34 -2.55
C ASP A 718 -5.35 -0.89 -2.97
N PRO A 719 -5.87 0.12 -2.25
CA PRO A 719 -5.70 1.52 -2.66
C PRO A 719 -4.33 2.11 -2.31
N TYR A 720 -3.42 1.31 -1.73
CA TYR A 720 -2.12 1.76 -1.27
C TYR A 720 -0.93 1.13 -1.99
N GLN A 721 0.13 1.91 -2.05
CA GLN A 721 1.44 1.50 -2.52
C GLN A 721 2.47 1.75 -1.43
N ILE A 722 3.58 1.02 -1.49
CA ILE A 722 4.61 1.03 -0.47
C ILE A 722 6.00 1.23 -1.08
N LYS A 723 6.90 1.79 -0.28
CA LYS A 723 8.34 1.77 -0.54
C LYS A 723 9.08 1.42 0.74
N ARG A 724 9.94 0.40 0.67
CA ARG A 724 10.77 -0.05 1.80
C ARG A 724 12.13 0.65 1.78
N TYR A 725 12.57 1.09 2.95
CA TYR A 725 13.89 1.64 3.20
C TYR A 725 14.75 0.69 4.05
N SER A 726 16.05 0.97 4.10
CA SER A 726 17.02 0.22 4.91
C SER A 726 16.87 0.50 6.43
N ALA A 727 16.29 1.65 6.77
CA ALA A 727 16.14 2.13 8.14
C ALA A 727 14.70 2.61 8.40
N GLN A 728 14.36 2.80 9.68
CA GLN A 728 13.06 3.32 10.09
C GLN A 728 12.85 4.75 9.58
N VAL A 729 11.69 4.99 8.98
CA VAL A 729 11.24 6.34 8.67
C VAL A 729 10.91 7.08 9.95
N MET A 730 11.57 8.22 10.16
CA MET A 730 11.38 9.05 11.36
C MET A 730 10.34 10.13 11.14
N ALA A 731 10.33 10.73 9.95
CA ALA A 731 9.34 11.72 9.54
C ALA A 731 9.24 11.76 8.01
N ASP A 732 8.04 12.08 7.53
CA ASP A 732 7.74 12.20 6.11
C ASP A 732 6.77 13.36 5.85
N ASN A 733 6.85 13.93 4.64
CA ASN A 733 5.93 14.95 4.16
C ASN A 733 5.99 15.06 2.64
N PHE A 734 4.94 15.55 2.02
CA PHE A 734 5.00 15.95 0.61
C PHE A 734 5.92 17.15 0.43
N GLU A 735 6.54 17.24 -0.75
CA GLU A 735 7.01 18.50 -1.28
C GLU A 735 5.82 19.47 -1.41
N PHE A 736 6.00 20.72 -1.02
CA PHE A 736 4.91 21.68 -1.08
C PHE A 736 4.55 22.02 -2.53
N GLY A 737 3.24 22.07 -2.85
CA GLY A 737 2.77 22.37 -4.21
C GLY A 737 2.82 21.18 -5.18
N SER A 738 3.44 20.06 -4.79
CA SER A 738 3.60 18.87 -5.61
C SER A 738 2.98 17.65 -4.93
N ASP A 739 2.28 16.82 -5.69
CA ASP A 739 1.87 15.49 -5.24
C ASP A 739 2.80 14.40 -5.77
N LYS A 740 3.88 14.75 -6.47
CA LYS A 740 4.79 13.81 -7.14
C LYS A 740 5.93 13.37 -6.24
N ASN A 741 6.40 14.26 -5.35
CA ASN A 741 7.58 14.02 -4.52
C ASN A 741 7.25 14.00 -3.02
N VAL A 742 7.93 13.12 -2.29
CA VAL A 742 7.85 13.00 -0.85
C VAL A 742 9.24 13.19 -0.26
N ILE A 743 9.35 14.05 0.74
CA ILE A 743 10.57 14.29 1.50
C ILE A 743 10.53 13.39 2.73
N LEU A 744 11.64 12.69 2.95
CA LEU A 744 11.78 11.65 3.95
C LEU A 744 12.98 11.93 4.84
N ALA A 745 12.81 11.76 6.15
CA ALA A 745 13.89 11.72 7.11
C ALA A 745 14.03 10.29 7.68
N LEU A 746 15.15 9.64 7.35
CA LEU A 746 15.63 8.42 7.99
C LEU A 746 16.44 8.80 9.25
N PRO A 747 16.92 7.84 10.09
CA PRO A 747 17.54 8.20 11.36
C PRO A 747 18.77 9.09 11.22
N ASN A 748 19.53 8.95 10.12
CA ASN A 748 20.77 9.70 9.85
C ASN A 748 20.86 10.25 8.42
N GLU A 749 19.77 10.17 7.64
CA GLU A 749 19.77 10.53 6.23
C GLU A 749 18.48 11.28 5.92
N VAL A 750 18.52 12.12 4.90
CA VAL A 750 17.36 12.83 4.37
C VAL A 750 17.34 12.59 2.88
N ASP A 751 16.17 12.25 2.37
CA ASP A 751 15.98 11.82 0.98
C ASP A 751 14.72 12.46 0.41
N MET A 752 14.67 12.61 -0.91
CA MET A 752 13.48 13.00 -1.65
C MET A 752 13.16 11.91 -2.66
N VAL A 753 11.91 11.45 -2.65
CA VAL A 753 11.49 10.31 -3.42
C VAL A 753 10.28 10.63 -4.29
N SER A 754 10.35 10.21 -5.56
CA SER A 754 9.19 10.22 -6.45
C SER A 754 8.18 9.15 -6.05
N ARG A 755 6.89 9.51 -6.01
CA ARG A 755 5.78 8.57 -5.79
C ARG A 755 5.67 7.50 -6.86
N ARG A 756 6.14 7.76 -8.09
CA ARG A 756 6.21 6.74 -9.16
C ARG A 756 7.09 5.56 -8.75
N SER A 757 8.04 5.73 -7.83
CA SER A 757 8.88 4.64 -7.34
C SER A 757 8.21 3.73 -6.30
N PHE A 758 6.98 4.05 -5.87
CA PHE A 758 6.23 3.21 -4.92
C PHE A 758 5.62 2.03 -5.67
N LYS A 759 5.71 0.85 -5.07
CA LYS A 759 5.24 -0.39 -5.68
C LYS A 759 3.99 -0.89 -4.97
N LYS A 760 3.17 -1.70 -5.65
CA LYS A 760 2.11 -2.46 -4.99
C LYS A 760 2.71 -3.30 -3.87
N ALA A 761 2.00 -3.42 -2.76
CA ALA A 761 2.43 -4.28 -1.66
C ALA A 761 2.37 -5.75 -2.11
N THR A 762 3.54 -6.36 -2.28
CA THR A 762 3.74 -7.78 -2.60
C THR A 762 4.82 -8.31 -1.67
N ARG A 763 5.02 -9.63 -1.62
CA ARG A 763 6.07 -10.21 -0.79
C ARG A 763 7.44 -9.64 -1.12
N GLU A 764 7.73 -9.43 -2.41
CA GLU A 764 9.00 -8.92 -2.91
C GLU A 764 9.21 -7.45 -2.51
N SER A 765 8.19 -6.59 -2.72
CA SER A 765 8.29 -5.17 -2.34
C SER A 765 8.34 -4.96 -0.83
N ILE A 766 7.73 -5.87 -0.06
CA ILE A 766 7.79 -5.87 1.42
C ILE A 766 9.12 -6.42 1.92
N ALA A 767 9.67 -7.49 1.35
CA ALA A 767 10.94 -8.09 1.77
C ALA A 767 12.16 -7.23 1.38
N GLY A 768 12.03 -6.40 0.34
CA GLY A 768 13.13 -5.62 -0.21
C GLY A 768 14.20 -6.51 -0.88
N PRO A 769 15.24 -5.92 -1.49
CA PRO A 769 16.31 -6.68 -2.12
C PRO A 769 16.99 -7.58 -1.08
N ALA A 770 17.08 -8.88 -1.38
CA ALA A 770 17.52 -9.90 -0.44
C ALA A 770 18.86 -9.52 0.22
N ALA A 771 18.79 -9.11 1.49
CA ALA A 771 19.98 -8.95 2.32
C ALA A 771 20.64 -10.33 2.40
N ARG A 772 21.75 -10.53 1.70
CA ARG A 772 22.59 -11.73 1.80
C ARG A 772 23.05 -11.84 3.26
N LYS A 773 22.28 -12.55 4.09
CA LYS A 773 22.71 -13.04 5.39
C LYS A 773 23.76 -14.13 5.16
N SER A 774 24.98 -13.74 4.83
CA SER A 774 26.14 -14.62 4.95
C SER A 774 26.53 -14.66 6.43
N GLY A 775 26.12 -15.73 7.11
CA GLY A 775 26.64 -16.06 8.43
C GLY A 775 28.11 -16.47 8.33
N GLY A 776 28.98 -15.86 9.13
CA GLY A 776 30.32 -16.37 9.38
C GLY A 776 31.40 -15.31 9.56
N ALA A 777 31.74 -15.07 10.82
CA ALA A 777 33.02 -14.58 11.35
C ALA A 777 33.47 -13.12 11.05
N LEU A 778 33.95 -12.48 12.11
CA LEU A 778 34.71 -11.22 12.09
C LEU A 778 35.81 -11.26 11.02
N ALA A 779 35.64 -10.47 9.96
CA ALA A 779 36.75 -9.91 9.20
C ALA A 779 36.30 -8.59 8.59
N THR A 780 36.92 -7.50 9.03
CA THR A 780 36.82 -6.16 8.45
C THR A 780 37.02 -6.22 6.92
N PRO A 781 36.08 -5.77 6.08
CA PRO A 781 36.32 -5.69 4.64
C PRO A 781 37.13 -4.43 4.33
N ARG A 782 38.29 -4.63 3.70
CA ARG A 782 39.05 -3.60 3.02
C ARG A 782 38.19 -2.96 1.92
N ARG A 783 38.26 -1.63 1.86
CA ARG A 783 37.85 -0.77 0.74
C ARG A 783 38.40 -1.34 -0.59
N SER A 784 37.53 -1.82 -1.46
CA SER A 784 37.81 -1.97 -2.89
C SER A 784 36.55 -1.64 -3.68
N GLY A 785 36.65 -0.61 -4.52
CA GLY A 785 35.54 0.03 -5.21
C GLY A 785 34.86 -0.85 -6.25
N ARG A 786 33.53 -0.79 -6.23
CA ARG A 786 32.69 -0.84 -7.42
C ARG A 786 31.50 0.07 -7.13
N GLN A 787 31.49 1.24 -7.80
CA GLN A 787 30.43 2.25 -7.69
C GLN A 787 29.11 1.64 -8.17
N SER A 788 28.08 1.69 -7.33
CA SER A 788 26.69 1.55 -7.75
C SER A 788 26.13 2.95 -7.99
N HIS A 789 25.43 3.16 -9.10
CA HIS A 789 24.81 4.43 -9.49
C HIS A 789 23.65 4.88 -8.57
N LEU A 790 23.26 4.11 -7.55
CA LEU A 790 22.20 4.44 -6.58
C LEU A 790 22.63 5.35 -5.41
N ARG A 791 23.74 6.10 -5.55
CA ARG A 791 24.33 6.87 -4.44
C ARG A 791 24.19 8.38 -4.56
N GLU A 792 23.51 8.87 -5.60
CA GLU A 792 23.41 10.31 -5.91
C GLU A 792 22.10 10.96 -5.40
N GLU A 793 21.11 10.17 -4.98
CA GLU A 793 19.84 10.69 -4.42
C GLU A 793 19.89 10.92 -2.90
N ILE A 794 20.67 10.11 -2.18
CA ILE A 794 20.68 10.10 -0.71
C ILE A 794 21.68 11.11 -0.16
N VAL A 795 21.18 12.13 0.53
CA VAL A 795 22.03 13.05 1.30
C VAL A 795 22.42 12.38 2.61
N ASN A 796 23.59 11.74 2.60
CA ASN A 796 24.25 11.25 3.80
C ASN A 796 24.72 12.45 4.63
N SER A 797 23.90 12.87 5.59
CA SER A 797 24.21 13.98 6.47
C SER A 797 23.90 13.55 7.91
N PRO A 798 24.91 13.28 8.76
CA PRO A 798 24.73 13.13 10.20
C PRO A 798 24.43 14.50 10.89
N TYR A 799 23.96 15.45 10.09
CA TYR A 799 24.51 16.80 9.83
C TYR A 799 25.90 16.82 9.24
#